data_AF-A0AAU9WDZ1-F1
#
_entry.id   AF-A0AAU9WDZ1-F1
#
_cell.length_a   1.000
_cell.length_b   1.000
_cell.length_c   1.000
_cell.angle_alpha   90.00
_cell.angle_beta   90.00
_cell.angle_gamma   90.00
#
_symmetry.space_group_name_H-M   'P 1'
#
loop_
_entity.id
_entity.type
_entity.pdbx_description
1 polymer ?
#
loop_
_entity_poly.entity_id
_entity_poly.type
_entity_poly.pdbx_seq_one_letter_code
_entity_poly.pdbx_strand_id
1 'polypeptide(L)'
;MAWNQPPPGHQPGYNPAYGGQYNYGQPQGYQQQNPYGPPPPASQYPPGYPGGWGGRPGPPPGVDPVLWDWFQAVDQDRSGKITAKELQQALLNNNWSQFNPETCRLMIGMFDKDQSGTIDIHEFSALWKYIQQWKQCFDSFDRDRSGTIDANELQTAFTSFGYRLSPSFCNLCVRKFDRLNVHTMKFDDFIQCCVMLKSLTDAFRKHDHQQTGTVTINYEQLLLISSFHYQLKIVSRNGAWAHFEWNITMLICCVESLTLQVVLQAAERALKMQDSEGGLFQEWFSSISSILNQRVNVKEISAQFGLLQSDEERVAFGLNWACLHEVMKVEPCFNSKSAEHSIRLRREGNKLYQKDRHYKALEVYTCSILNAPVEGPGNELSLALANRSAVLFKLREYPKSLEDIQQALSYGYPVELRYKLLDRQGKCLLQLGRRSAAIDCFQEAKKVLDESKLDETKRGTFLKDLEMEISVCRTQELKVNKSHEKHTDINENDDHLLHQEFALPKHTHERNIKFTSASCCVDIISSPDYGRHSVATQDIFVGDILVIEKPFASVLLPEHVETHCYHCLKRVTVPMPCCQCTTVRYCSVVCAKQSWDGYHSVECKYLNLIHKAKIGKNGHLALRIIAKARYKFLKNFRREMRKRLCDKVSRESGCLDDGSYISSDYLPIYCLVTHSEDRSAGDLFRRTVMAIFLLKILQGGSFFGKDPYSQDDLIFIGGLILRHLQSNPCNAHEVSELQLNLNSVATSETGEIASGIYATLSLFNHSCDPSVTRNFYGDTCVVRAIKSIPKGEEISDNYGTLCALTPKAERQKELASQYYFTCHCRACKEDFPLYLDIPSNASPVFKCQSCCIPLSIKNEGKVPSSVCSKCHCSYDLWQMRATLEDSTQLFEQAIDALLLKADVEGTLSVFISHLRLLEELVCRPWQDYNKCQEAIKQCYSIMGNCHVLN
;
A
#
# COMPACT_ATOMS: atom_id res chain seq x y z
N MET A 1 -37.41 27.65 13.25
CA MET A 1 -38.37 26.54 13.06
C MET A 1 -37.58 25.24 12.92
N ALA A 2 -38.08 24.17 13.52
CA ALA A 2 -37.35 23.00 14.01
C ALA A 2 -36.77 22.07 12.93
N TRP A 3 -35.65 21.41 13.26
CA TRP A 3 -34.93 20.37 12.50
C TRP A 3 -35.71 19.05 12.25
N ASN A 4 -37.04 19.00 12.41
CA ASN A 4 -37.81 17.75 12.52
C ASN A 4 -38.78 17.41 11.37
N GLN A 5 -38.68 18.02 10.18
CA GLN A 5 -39.54 17.66 9.04
C GLN A 5 -38.83 17.86 7.68
N PRO A 6 -38.91 16.90 6.73
CA PRO A 6 -38.62 17.14 5.30
C PRO A 6 -39.70 18.03 4.64
N PRO A 7 -39.45 18.59 3.43
CA PRO A 7 -40.36 19.56 2.80
C PRO A 7 -41.72 18.94 2.43
N PRO A 8 -42.82 19.72 2.48
CA PRO A 8 -44.17 19.20 2.24
C PRO A 8 -44.42 18.86 0.76
N GLY A 9 -44.88 17.64 0.49
CA GLY A 9 -45.30 17.20 -0.83
C GLY A 9 -46.54 17.96 -1.33
N HIS A 10 -46.47 18.54 -2.52
CA HIS A 10 -47.61 19.15 -3.20
C HIS A 10 -48.52 18.06 -3.79
N GLN A 11 -49.76 17.97 -3.31
CA GLN A 11 -50.83 17.27 -4.01
C GLN A 11 -51.39 18.15 -5.15
N PRO A 12 -51.50 17.66 -6.40
CA PRO A 12 -52.26 18.33 -7.44
C PRO A 12 -53.77 18.19 -7.17
N GLY A 13 -54.49 19.32 -7.22
CA GLY A 13 -55.91 19.43 -6.95
C GLY A 13 -56.82 18.71 -7.96
N TYR A 14 -57.97 18.29 -7.43
CA TYR A 14 -59.08 17.63 -8.14
C TYR A 14 -60.02 18.67 -8.79
N ASN A 15 -60.62 18.34 -9.94
CA ASN A 15 -61.92 18.85 -10.39
C ASN A 15 -62.62 17.76 -11.26
N PRO A 16 -63.97 17.75 -11.42
CA PRO A 16 -64.81 16.57 -11.15
C PRO A 16 -65.64 16.10 -12.38
N ALA A 17 -66.47 15.07 -12.16
CA ALA A 17 -67.48 14.44 -13.05
C ALA A 17 -66.91 13.26 -13.87
N TYR A 18 -67.45 12.03 -13.86
CA TYR A 18 -68.84 11.57 -13.89
C TYR A 18 -69.02 10.23 -13.15
N GLY A 19 -70.24 9.96 -12.65
CA GLY A 19 -70.55 8.93 -11.65
C GLY A 19 -70.81 7.50 -12.12
N GLY A 20 -70.80 6.61 -11.12
CA GLY A 20 -71.25 5.20 -11.18
C GLY A 20 -71.15 4.57 -9.79
N GLN A 21 -72.24 4.62 -9.04
CA GLN A 21 -72.42 4.09 -7.67
C GLN A 21 -72.37 2.55 -7.66
N TYR A 22 -71.79 1.91 -6.63
CA TYR A 22 -72.51 1.04 -5.67
C TYR A 22 -71.58 0.35 -4.64
N ASN A 23 -72.01 0.50 -3.38
CA ASN A 23 -71.92 -0.39 -2.21
C ASN A 23 -70.65 -0.50 -1.33
N TYR A 24 -70.86 -0.20 -0.04
CA TYR A 24 -69.96 -0.40 1.10
C TYR A 24 -70.17 -1.79 1.72
N GLY A 25 -69.07 -2.48 2.02
CA GLY A 25 -69.00 -3.64 2.93
C GLY A 25 -67.55 -3.90 3.32
N GLN A 26 -67.23 -3.86 4.62
CA GLN A 26 -65.89 -4.17 5.17
C GLN A 26 -65.43 -5.61 4.84
N PRO A 27 -64.11 -5.89 4.79
CA PRO A 27 -63.53 -6.65 5.90
C PRO A 27 -62.04 -6.37 6.24
N GLN A 28 -61.73 -6.57 7.52
CA GLN A 28 -60.56 -7.24 8.11
C GLN A 28 -59.13 -6.70 7.87
N GLY A 29 -58.42 -6.55 9.00
CA GLY A 29 -57.06 -6.03 9.10
C GLY A 29 -55.99 -6.93 8.48
N TYR A 30 -55.05 -6.30 7.79
CA TYR A 30 -53.80 -6.88 7.32
C TYR A 30 -52.64 -6.43 8.22
N GLN A 31 -51.90 -7.41 8.74
CA GLN A 31 -50.60 -7.23 9.37
C GLN A 31 -49.58 -6.70 8.34
N GLN A 32 -48.80 -5.68 8.70
CA GLN A 32 -47.65 -5.21 7.92
C GLN A 32 -46.47 -6.16 8.08
N GLN A 33 -45.91 -6.63 6.96
CA GLN A 33 -44.67 -7.42 6.90
C GLN A 33 -43.43 -6.52 7.00
N ASN A 34 -42.46 -6.97 7.78
CA ASN A 34 -41.14 -6.36 8.00
C ASN A 34 -40.20 -6.75 6.84
N PRO A 35 -39.46 -5.82 6.20
CA PRO A 35 -38.66 -6.12 5.00
C PRO A 35 -37.22 -6.58 5.28
N TYR A 36 -36.83 -6.76 6.53
CA TYR A 36 -35.58 -7.43 6.90
C TYR A 36 -35.90 -8.84 7.39
N GLY A 37 -35.20 -9.84 6.82
CA GLY A 37 -35.45 -11.26 7.03
C GLY A 37 -35.45 -11.70 8.50
N PRO A 38 -36.02 -12.89 8.81
CA PRO A 38 -36.13 -13.36 10.19
C PRO A 38 -34.75 -13.70 10.79
N PRO A 39 -34.59 -13.64 12.12
CA PRO A 39 -33.34 -13.99 12.79
C PRO A 39 -33.03 -15.50 12.68
N PRO A 40 -31.75 -15.92 12.82
CA PRO A 40 -31.39 -17.34 12.79
C PRO A 40 -32.01 -18.10 13.99
N PRO A 41 -32.36 -19.39 13.83
CA PRO A 41 -33.06 -20.16 14.84
C PRO A 41 -32.15 -20.46 16.05
N ALA A 42 -32.68 -20.25 17.25
CA ALA A 42 -32.03 -20.65 18.48
C ALA A 42 -32.05 -22.18 18.63
N SER A 43 -30.86 -22.79 18.72
CA SER A 43 -30.67 -24.23 18.97
C SER A 43 -31.24 -24.61 20.34
N GLN A 44 -32.21 -25.52 20.35
CA GLN A 44 -32.76 -26.14 21.56
C GLN A 44 -31.75 -27.11 22.18
N TYR A 45 -31.35 -26.89 23.43
CA TYR A 45 -30.74 -27.90 24.30
C TYR A 45 -31.75 -28.36 25.38
N PRO A 46 -31.64 -29.61 25.88
CA PRO A 46 -32.64 -30.22 26.77
C PRO A 46 -32.51 -29.75 28.25
N PRO A 47 -33.52 -29.99 29.10
CA PRO A 47 -33.65 -29.31 30.39
C PRO A 47 -32.95 -30.04 31.55
N GLY A 48 -32.25 -29.31 32.42
CA GLY A 48 -31.79 -29.84 33.72
C GLY A 48 -30.87 -28.94 34.55
N TYR A 49 -31.48 -28.24 35.53
CA TYR A 49 -30.95 -27.70 36.81
C TYR A 49 -29.99 -26.47 36.87
N PRO A 50 -30.03 -25.69 37.98
CA PRO A 50 -29.98 -24.23 37.94
C PRO A 50 -28.68 -23.62 38.50
N GLY A 51 -28.28 -22.48 37.92
CA GLY A 51 -27.24 -21.61 38.48
C GLY A 51 -27.27 -20.26 37.76
N GLY A 52 -27.53 -19.19 38.51
CA GLY A 52 -27.97 -17.89 38.00
C GLY A 52 -26.93 -17.03 37.28
N TRP A 53 -27.43 -16.21 36.35
CA TRP A 53 -26.80 -15.01 35.80
C TRP A 53 -27.89 -13.94 35.54
N GLY A 54 -27.55 -12.68 35.84
CA GLY A 54 -28.47 -11.54 35.92
C GLY A 54 -29.24 -11.23 34.63
N GLY A 55 -30.50 -10.81 34.80
CA GLY A 55 -31.40 -10.41 33.73
C GLY A 55 -30.99 -9.10 33.04
N ARG A 56 -31.27 -9.02 31.73
CA ARG A 56 -31.09 -7.81 30.92
C ARG A 56 -31.91 -6.63 31.47
N PRO A 57 -31.40 -5.38 31.43
CA PRO A 57 -32.21 -4.20 31.75
C PRO A 57 -33.32 -3.99 30.71
N GLY A 58 -34.55 -3.75 31.17
CA GLY A 58 -35.67 -3.38 30.30
C GLY A 58 -35.56 -1.95 29.75
N PRO A 59 -36.36 -1.58 28.73
CA PRO A 59 -36.32 -0.27 28.09
C PRO A 59 -36.61 0.87 29.08
N PRO A 60 -35.89 2.01 29.00
CA PRO A 60 -36.17 3.20 29.79
C PRO A 60 -37.59 3.76 29.53
N PRO A 61 -38.22 4.43 30.51
CA PRO A 61 -39.56 5.00 30.36
C PRO A 61 -39.65 5.97 29.17
N GLY A 62 -40.59 5.72 28.25
CA GLY A 62 -40.84 6.58 27.07
C GLY A 62 -40.05 6.22 25.82
N VAL A 63 -39.24 5.15 25.83
CA VAL A 63 -38.52 4.61 24.67
C VAL A 63 -39.29 3.42 24.10
N ASP A 64 -39.42 3.39 22.77
CA ASP A 64 -40.05 2.26 22.07
C ASP A 64 -39.23 0.97 22.29
N PRO A 65 -39.86 -0.16 22.71
CA PRO A 65 -39.15 -1.40 23.02
C PRO A 65 -38.34 -1.97 21.85
N VAL A 66 -38.82 -1.80 20.61
CA VAL A 66 -38.09 -2.25 19.42
C VAL A 66 -36.85 -1.38 19.26
N LEU A 67 -37.00 -0.06 19.34
CA LEU A 67 -35.87 0.86 19.24
C LEU A 67 -34.81 0.64 20.33
N TRP A 68 -35.23 0.24 21.54
CA TRP A 68 -34.32 -0.16 22.61
C TRP A 68 -33.48 -1.38 22.25
N ASP A 69 -34.08 -2.40 21.63
CA ASP A 69 -33.35 -3.58 21.17
C ASP A 69 -32.34 -3.22 20.07
N TRP A 70 -32.70 -2.33 19.15
CA TRP A 70 -31.77 -1.83 18.13
C TRP A 70 -30.63 -1.03 18.75
N PHE A 71 -30.92 -0.12 19.69
CA PHE A 71 -29.89 0.63 20.41
C PHE A 71 -28.89 -0.29 21.11
N GLN A 72 -29.38 -1.32 21.80
CA GLN A 72 -28.54 -2.33 22.46
C GLN A 72 -27.71 -3.17 21.47
N ALA A 73 -28.17 -3.34 20.24
CA ALA A 73 -27.42 -4.04 19.19
C ALA A 73 -26.31 -3.17 18.59
N VAL A 74 -26.51 -1.84 18.56
CA VAL A 74 -25.52 -0.88 18.06
C VAL A 74 -24.47 -0.52 19.11
N ASP A 75 -24.86 -0.41 20.39
CA ASP A 75 -23.99 -0.16 21.54
C ASP A 75 -23.18 -1.43 21.91
N GLN A 76 -22.10 -1.67 21.18
CA GLN A 76 -21.31 -2.91 21.29
C GLN A 76 -20.55 -3.00 22.62
N ASP A 77 -20.05 -1.87 23.11
CA ASP A 77 -19.32 -1.81 24.37
C ASP A 77 -20.25 -1.68 25.60
N ARG A 78 -21.56 -1.54 25.36
CA ARG A 78 -22.62 -1.40 26.37
C ARG A 78 -22.41 -0.20 27.28
N SER A 79 -21.81 0.86 26.75
CA SER A 79 -21.57 2.10 27.47
C SER A 79 -22.85 2.91 27.71
N GLY A 80 -23.95 2.57 27.04
CA GLY A 80 -25.21 3.31 27.07
C GLY A 80 -25.18 4.55 26.16
N LYS A 81 -24.16 4.70 25.31
CA LYS A 81 -23.98 5.78 24.35
C LYS A 81 -23.40 5.21 23.05
N ILE A 82 -23.88 5.68 21.90
CA ILE A 82 -23.40 5.21 20.59
C ILE A 82 -22.38 6.20 20.02
N THR A 83 -21.19 5.70 19.70
CA THR A 83 -20.13 6.43 19.00
C THR A 83 -20.33 6.42 17.48
N ALA A 84 -19.64 7.31 16.76
CA ALA A 84 -19.65 7.31 15.29
C ALA A 84 -19.16 6.00 14.68
N LYS A 85 -18.23 5.31 15.36
CA LYS A 85 -17.70 4.02 14.95
C LYS A 85 -18.73 2.91 15.10
N GLU A 86 -19.45 2.87 16.22
CA GLU A 86 -20.52 1.91 16.45
C GLU A 86 -21.70 2.13 15.50
N LEU A 87 -22.07 3.40 15.26
CA LEU A 87 -23.09 3.74 14.28
C LEU A 87 -22.67 3.33 12.86
N GLN A 88 -21.40 3.53 12.49
CA GLN A 88 -20.87 3.11 11.19
C GLN A 88 -20.93 1.59 11.00
N GLN A 89 -20.60 0.83 12.05
CA GLN A 89 -20.62 -0.63 12.03
C GLN A 89 -22.05 -1.19 11.95
N ALA A 90 -23.03 -0.45 12.47
CA ALA A 90 -24.43 -0.84 12.43
C ALA A 90 -25.17 -0.45 11.14
N LEU A 91 -24.66 0.54 10.38
CA LEU A 91 -25.31 1.04 9.17
C LEU A 91 -24.60 0.55 7.91
N LEU A 92 -25.36 -0.14 7.05
CA LEU A 92 -24.92 -0.58 5.74
C LEU A 92 -25.70 0.13 4.64
N ASN A 93 -24.97 0.52 3.59
CA ASN A 93 -25.57 0.96 2.33
C ASN A 93 -26.31 -0.22 1.67
N ASN A 94 -27.19 0.06 0.70
CA ASN A 94 -27.94 -0.96 -0.07
C ASN A 94 -27.03 -2.01 -0.73
N ASN A 95 -25.77 -1.65 -1.03
CA ASN A 95 -24.76 -2.52 -1.61
C ASN A 95 -23.84 -3.17 -0.55
N TRP A 96 -24.27 -3.20 0.71
CA TRP A 96 -23.55 -3.79 1.84
C TRP A 96 -22.20 -3.13 2.19
N SER A 97 -21.87 -1.99 1.57
CA SER A 97 -20.72 -1.19 1.98
C SER A 97 -21.02 -0.44 3.27
N GLN A 98 -20.01 -0.28 4.11
CA GLN A 98 -20.13 0.52 5.34
C GLN A 98 -20.43 1.97 4.99
N PHE A 99 -21.21 2.63 5.84
CA PHE A 99 -21.40 4.07 5.74
C PHE A 99 -20.06 4.81 5.86
N ASN A 100 -19.96 5.93 5.17
CA ASN A 100 -18.86 6.86 5.32
C ASN A 100 -18.73 7.33 6.78
N PRO A 101 -17.55 7.21 7.41
CA PRO A 101 -17.34 7.67 8.79
C PRO A 101 -17.65 9.15 9.00
N GLU A 102 -17.45 9.99 7.98
CA GLU A 102 -17.78 11.42 8.04
C GLU A 102 -19.30 11.65 8.02
N THR A 103 -20.05 10.85 7.26
CA THR A 103 -21.52 10.89 7.27
C THR A 103 -22.06 10.44 8.62
N CYS A 104 -21.49 9.40 9.24
CA CYS A 104 -21.84 8.98 10.61
C CYS A 104 -21.55 10.05 11.66
N ARG A 105 -20.39 10.73 11.59
CA ARG A 105 -20.06 11.85 12.48
C ARG A 105 -20.99 13.04 12.29
N LEU A 106 -21.35 13.37 11.05
CA LEU A 106 -22.31 14.40 10.72
C LEU A 106 -23.71 14.06 11.27
N MET A 107 -24.15 12.80 11.09
CA MET A 107 -25.43 12.33 11.62
C MET A 107 -25.50 12.40 13.14
N ILE A 108 -24.43 12.01 13.84
CA ILE A 108 -24.34 12.17 15.31
C ILE A 108 -24.39 13.65 15.70
N GLY A 109 -23.57 14.49 15.08
CA GLY A 109 -23.51 15.92 15.41
C GLY A 109 -24.80 16.70 15.16
N MET A 110 -25.73 16.17 14.35
CA MET A 110 -27.05 16.77 14.12
C MET A 110 -28.06 16.51 15.25
N PHE A 111 -27.84 15.47 16.07
CA PHE A 111 -28.78 15.03 17.10
C PHE A 111 -28.19 14.99 18.51
N ASP A 112 -26.86 15.03 18.63
CA ASP A 112 -26.09 15.21 19.86
C ASP A 112 -26.35 16.61 20.46
N LYS A 113 -27.34 16.70 21.34
CA LYS A 113 -27.77 17.96 21.97
C LYS A 113 -26.86 18.35 23.12
N ASP A 114 -26.22 17.36 23.76
CA ASP A 114 -25.32 17.57 24.90
C ASP A 114 -23.86 17.82 24.46
N GLN A 115 -23.57 17.75 23.15
CA GLN A 115 -22.26 17.91 22.52
C GLN A 115 -21.22 16.92 23.06
N SER A 116 -21.67 15.72 23.46
CA SER A 116 -20.79 14.69 24.01
C SER A 116 -19.94 14.00 22.95
N GLY A 117 -20.23 14.17 21.66
CA GLY A 117 -19.61 13.46 20.55
C GLY A 117 -20.17 12.04 20.35
N THR A 118 -21.25 11.70 21.06
CA THR A 118 -21.92 10.40 21.12
C THR A 118 -23.42 10.63 21.25
N ILE A 119 -24.26 9.64 20.92
CA ILE A 119 -25.72 9.76 21.08
C ILE A 119 -26.28 8.80 22.12
N ASP A 120 -27.16 9.29 22.99
CA ASP A 120 -27.91 8.45 23.92
C ASP A 120 -29.16 7.83 23.26
N ILE A 121 -29.92 7.03 24.02
CA ILE A 121 -31.13 6.36 23.51
C ILE A 121 -32.23 7.32 23.03
N HIS A 122 -32.37 8.48 23.68
CA HIS A 122 -33.39 9.46 23.31
C HIS A 122 -32.98 10.22 22.04
N GLU A 123 -31.70 10.48 21.85
CA GLU A 123 -31.12 11.07 20.65
C GLU A 123 -31.09 10.07 19.48
N PHE A 124 -30.76 8.81 19.75
CA PHE A 124 -30.84 7.72 18.79
C PHE A 124 -32.27 7.53 18.26
N SER A 125 -33.30 7.74 19.08
CA SER A 125 -34.70 7.73 18.61
C SER A 125 -35.00 8.79 17.56
N ALA A 126 -34.44 9.99 17.72
CA ALA A 126 -34.60 11.07 16.77
C ALA A 126 -33.79 10.81 15.50
N LEU A 127 -32.54 10.35 15.65
CA LEU A 127 -31.68 9.99 14.54
C LEU A 127 -32.26 8.82 13.71
N TRP A 128 -32.81 7.79 14.36
CA TRP A 128 -33.39 6.64 13.68
C TRP A 128 -34.58 7.03 12.81
N LYS A 129 -35.48 7.87 13.35
CA LYS A 129 -36.60 8.44 12.56
C LYS A 129 -36.10 9.27 11.38
N TYR A 130 -35.03 10.02 11.58
CA TYR A 130 -34.40 10.81 10.52
C TYR A 130 -33.82 9.91 9.41
N ILE A 131 -33.07 8.87 9.76
CA ILE A 131 -32.54 7.88 8.80
C ILE A 131 -33.68 7.23 8.01
N GLN A 132 -34.77 6.84 8.67
CA GLN A 132 -35.94 6.25 7.99
C GLN A 132 -36.60 7.21 6.98
N GLN A 133 -36.72 8.49 7.33
CA GLN A 133 -37.29 9.50 6.43
C GLN A 133 -36.39 9.77 5.22
N TRP A 134 -35.07 9.86 5.43
CA TRP A 134 -34.11 10.01 4.33
C TRP A 134 -34.06 8.77 3.45
N LYS A 135 -34.22 7.59 4.03
CA LYS A 135 -34.27 6.34 3.28
C LYS A 135 -35.49 6.29 2.36
N GLN A 136 -36.67 6.63 2.87
CA GLN A 136 -37.88 6.78 2.06
C GLN A 136 -37.72 7.83 0.95
N CYS A 137 -37.04 8.94 1.25
CA CYS A 137 -36.75 9.98 0.28
C CYS A 137 -35.81 9.49 -0.83
N PHE A 138 -34.70 8.85 -0.46
CA PHE A 138 -33.76 8.23 -1.40
C PHE A 138 -34.44 7.20 -2.30
N ASP A 139 -35.20 6.27 -1.70
CA ASP A 139 -35.92 5.22 -2.42
C ASP A 139 -37.01 5.77 -3.36
N SER A 140 -37.52 6.99 -3.10
CA SER A 140 -38.49 7.65 -3.99
C SER A 140 -37.86 8.30 -5.22
N PHE A 141 -36.55 8.57 -5.18
CA PHE A 141 -35.80 9.20 -6.29
C PHE A 141 -34.92 8.21 -7.05
N ASP A 142 -34.50 7.10 -6.43
CA ASP A 142 -33.91 5.92 -7.07
C ASP A 142 -35.00 5.18 -7.85
N ARG A 143 -35.32 5.69 -9.04
CA ARG A 143 -36.50 5.26 -9.82
C ARG A 143 -36.25 3.92 -10.51
N ASP A 144 -35.00 3.66 -10.88
CA ASP A 144 -34.58 2.41 -11.48
C ASP A 144 -34.28 1.32 -10.43
N ARG A 145 -34.33 1.66 -9.14
CA ARG A 145 -34.02 0.79 -7.99
C ARG A 145 -32.60 0.22 -8.09
N SER A 146 -31.67 0.99 -8.65
CA SER A 146 -30.25 0.66 -8.72
C SER A 146 -29.58 0.60 -7.34
N GLY A 147 -30.21 1.19 -6.32
CA GLY A 147 -29.64 1.35 -5.00
C GLY A 147 -28.67 2.53 -4.90
N THR A 148 -28.58 3.36 -5.94
CA THR A 148 -27.76 4.58 -6.04
C THR A 148 -28.56 5.71 -6.71
N ILE A 149 -28.07 6.95 -6.64
CA ILE A 149 -28.70 8.13 -7.26
C ILE A 149 -27.78 8.69 -8.34
N ASP A 150 -28.23 8.68 -9.59
CA ASP A 150 -27.50 9.31 -10.70
C ASP A 150 -27.71 10.84 -10.77
N ALA A 151 -27.08 11.52 -11.75
CA ALA A 151 -27.19 12.97 -11.88
C ALA A 151 -28.60 13.47 -12.26
N ASN A 152 -29.39 12.67 -12.98
CA ASN A 152 -30.76 12.99 -13.39
C ASN A 152 -31.74 12.79 -12.23
N GLU A 153 -31.56 11.72 -11.46
CA GLU A 153 -32.29 11.44 -10.23
C GLU A 153 -31.96 12.47 -9.15
N LEU A 154 -30.69 12.87 -9.01
CA LEU A 154 -30.28 13.96 -8.13
C LEU A 154 -30.90 15.30 -8.55
N GLN A 155 -30.96 15.58 -9.85
CA GLN A 155 -31.61 16.78 -10.36
C GLN A 155 -33.10 16.78 -10.03
N THR A 156 -33.76 15.64 -10.17
CA THR A 156 -35.17 15.45 -9.80
C THR A 156 -35.37 15.66 -8.29
N ALA A 157 -34.48 15.11 -7.46
CA ALA A 157 -34.49 15.28 -6.02
C ALA A 157 -34.32 16.76 -5.61
N PHE A 158 -33.31 17.44 -6.12
CA PHE A 158 -33.07 18.86 -5.84
C PHE A 158 -34.20 19.76 -6.32
N THR A 159 -34.80 19.46 -7.48
CA THR A 159 -35.97 20.19 -7.96
C THR A 159 -37.17 20.00 -7.02
N SER A 160 -37.40 18.78 -6.55
CA SER A 160 -38.45 18.47 -5.57
C SER A 160 -38.19 19.12 -4.20
N PHE A 161 -36.93 19.37 -3.83
CA PHE A 161 -36.56 20.13 -2.63
C PHE A 161 -36.66 21.65 -2.81
N GLY A 162 -37.05 22.13 -3.99
CA GLY A 162 -37.23 23.55 -4.30
C GLY A 162 -35.97 24.26 -4.79
N TYR A 163 -34.92 23.53 -5.17
CA TYR A 163 -33.69 24.09 -5.75
C TYR A 163 -33.78 24.15 -7.27
N ARG A 164 -33.38 25.28 -7.87
CA ARG A 164 -33.24 25.45 -9.32
C ARG A 164 -31.76 25.41 -9.70
N LEU A 165 -31.19 24.21 -9.75
CA LEU A 165 -29.78 23.98 -10.04
C LEU A 165 -29.60 23.44 -11.47
N SER A 166 -28.50 23.81 -12.13
CA SER A 166 -28.23 23.36 -13.50
C SER A 166 -27.87 21.87 -13.56
N PRO A 167 -28.16 21.17 -14.68
CA PRO A 167 -27.73 19.79 -14.87
C PRO A 167 -26.22 19.60 -14.68
N SER A 168 -25.41 20.58 -15.11
CA SER A 168 -23.96 20.58 -14.94
C SER A 168 -23.53 20.63 -13.47
N PHE A 169 -24.28 21.34 -12.61
CA PHE A 169 -24.02 21.38 -11.18
C PHE A 169 -24.42 20.07 -10.49
N CYS A 170 -25.54 19.46 -10.87
CA CYS A 170 -25.93 18.13 -10.37
C CYS A 170 -24.88 17.07 -10.72
N ASN A 171 -24.37 17.07 -11.95
CA ASN A 171 -23.25 16.21 -12.36
C ASN A 171 -21.98 16.46 -11.54
N LEU A 172 -21.71 17.71 -11.19
CA LEU A 172 -20.58 18.06 -10.34
C LEU A 172 -20.76 17.56 -8.90
N CYS A 173 -21.98 17.66 -8.34
CA CYS A 173 -22.31 17.08 -7.03
C CYS A 173 -22.10 15.57 -7.04
N VAL A 174 -22.63 14.86 -8.03
CA VAL A 174 -22.43 13.42 -8.17
C VAL A 174 -20.94 13.10 -8.21
N ARG A 175 -20.17 13.70 -9.12
CA ARG A 175 -18.71 13.49 -9.20
C ARG A 175 -17.96 13.82 -7.91
N LYS A 176 -18.46 14.75 -7.10
CA LYS A 176 -17.82 15.18 -5.86
C LYS A 176 -18.01 14.16 -4.73
N PHE A 177 -19.18 13.54 -4.67
CA PHE A 177 -19.53 12.59 -3.61
C PHE A 177 -19.40 11.13 -4.06
N ASP A 178 -19.28 10.89 -5.36
CA ASP A 178 -18.98 9.61 -5.96
C ASP A 178 -17.48 9.28 -5.85
N ARG A 179 -17.12 8.62 -4.75
CA ARG A 179 -15.74 8.21 -4.46
C ARG A 179 -15.20 7.15 -5.41
N LEU A 180 -16.09 6.43 -6.08
CA LEU A 180 -15.76 5.30 -6.95
C LEU A 180 -15.78 5.69 -8.44
N ASN A 181 -16.06 6.97 -8.76
CA ASN A 181 -16.21 7.49 -10.13
C ASN A 181 -17.19 6.70 -11.01
N VAL A 182 -18.19 6.05 -10.41
CA VAL A 182 -19.24 5.28 -11.09
C VAL A 182 -20.40 6.13 -11.62
N HIS A 183 -20.30 7.45 -11.49
CA HIS A 183 -21.27 8.47 -11.86
C HIS A 183 -22.61 8.37 -11.10
N THR A 184 -22.60 7.79 -9.91
CA THR A 184 -23.78 7.68 -9.03
C THR A 184 -23.40 7.91 -7.56
N MET A 185 -24.38 8.26 -6.73
CA MET A 185 -24.20 8.47 -5.29
C MET A 185 -24.87 7.38 -4.47
N LYS A 186 -24.15 6.86 -3.48
CA LYS A 186 -24.71 5.96 -2.47
C LYS A 186 -25.60 6.72 -1.49
N PHE A 187 -26.35 5.99 -0.68
CA PHE A 187 -27.32 6.58 0.25
C PHE A 187 -26.67 7.55 1.26
N ASP A 188 -25.54 7.16 1.85
CA ASP A 188 -24.76 7.98 2.76
C ASP A 188 -24.12 9.21 2.09
N ASP A 189 -23.62 9.07 0.86
CA ASP A 189 -23.08 10.16 0.04
C ASP A 189 -24.20 11.15 -0.40
N PHE A 190 -25.40 10.64 -0.69
CA PHE A 190 -26.59 11.46 -0.97
C PHE A 190 -27.03 12.29 0.25
N ILE A 191 -27.08 11.68 1.44
CA ILE A 191 -27.35 12.39 2.70
C ILE A 191 -26.32 13.50 2.90
N GLN A 192 -25.04 13.19 2.75
CA GLN A 192 -23.97 14.16 2.93
C GLN A 192 -24.07 15.33 1.93
N CYS A 193 -24.36 15.03 0.66
CA CYS A 193 -24.56 16.02 -0.39
C CYS A 193 -25.74 16.96 -0.06
N CYS A 194 -26.87 16.40 0.40
CA CYS A 194 -28.06 17.19 0.73
C CYS A 194 -27.84 18.08 1.97
N VAL A 195 -27.16 17.58 3.00
CA VAL A 195 -26.84 18.36 4.20
C VAL A 195 -25.85 19.49 3.88
N MET A 196 -24.85 19.22 3.03
CA MET A 196 -23.92 20.26 2.56
C MET A 196 -24.66 21.34 1.75
N LEU A 197 -25.51 20.94 0.80
CA LEU A 197 -26.29 21.88 -0.01
C LEU A 197 -27.18 22.77 0.86
N LYS A 198 -27.86 22.19 1.85
CA LYS A 198 -28.70 22.93 2.79
C LYS A 198 -27.90 23.92 3.64
N SER A 199 -26.75 23.49 4.16
CA SER A 199 -25.86 24.33 4.99
C SER A 199 -25.34 25.54 4.21
N LEU A 200 -24.89 25.31 2.97
CA LEU A 200 -24.47 26.38 2.06
C LEU A 200 -25.63 27.30 1.69
N THR A 201 -26.83 26.75 1.49
CA THR A 201 -28.04 27.55 1.22
C THR A 201 -28.38 28.46 2.39
N ASP A 202 -28.28 27.97 3.62
CA ASP A 202 -28.58 28.76 4.82
C ASP A 202 -27.53 29.85 5.05
N ALA A 203 -26.25 29.56 4.81
CA ALA A 203 -25.19 30.55 4.86
C ALA A 203 -25.39 31.62 3.77
N PHE A 204 -25.75 31.22 2.55
CA PHE A 204 -26.04 32.12 1.43
C PHE A 204 -27.25 33.02 1.73
N ARG A 205 -28.34 32.47 2.27
CA ARG A 205 -29.56 33.23 2.64
C ARG A 205 -29.33 34.32 3.68
N LYS A 206 -28.30 34.19 4.53
CA LYS A 206 -27.92 35.26 5.47
C LYS A 206 -27.42 36.52 4.75
N HIS A 207 -26.98 36.39 3.50
CA HIS A 207 -26.49 37.48 2.67
C HIS A 207 -27.46 37.84 1.52
N ASP A 208 -28.42 36.97 1.17
CA ASP A 208 -29.47 37.21 0.16
C ASP A 208 -30.77 37.74 0.81
N HIS A 209 -30.71 38.94 1.40
CA HIS A 209 -31.86 39.55 2.08
C HIS A 209 -33.05 39.83 1.14
N GLN A 210 -32.79 39.96 -0.16
CA GLN A 210 -33.79 40.25 -1.18
C GLN A 210 -34.35 38.99 -1.86
N GLN A 211 -33.84 37.80 -1.49
CA GLN A 211 -34.22 36.50 -2.08
C GLN A 211 -34.13 36.47 -3.60
N THR A 212 -33.14 37.18 -4.15
CA THR A 212 -32.93 37.31 -5.59
C THR A 212 -32.13 36.15 -6.18
N GLY A 213 -31.52 35.33 -5.32
CA GLY A 213 -30.58 34.28 -5.72
C GLY A 213 -29.19 34.81 -6.10
N THR A 214 -28.92 36.11 -5.89
CA THR A 214 -27.63 36.75 -6.18
C THR A 214 -27.21 37.64 -5.01
N VAL A 215 -25.95 37.54 -4.57
CA VAL A 215 -25.38 38.36 -3.49
C VAL A 215 -24.04 38.95 -3.91
N THR A 216 -23.74 40.17 -3.48
CA THR A 216 -22.41 40.76 -3.62
C THR A 216 -21.71 40.69 -2.26
N ILE A 217 -20.63 39.92 -2.18
CA ILE A 217 -19.85 39.70 -0.96
C ILE A 217 -18.37 39.88 -1.28
N ASN A 218 -17.59 40.36 -0.32
CA ASN A 218 -16.14 40.48 -0.48
C ASN A 218 -15.44 39.11 -0.30
N TYR A 219 -14.15 39.04 -0.63
CA TYR A 219 -13.39 37.80 -0.58
C TYR A 219 -13.35 37.17 0.82
N GLU A 220 -13.21 37.98 1.87
CA GLU A 220 -13.21 37.49 3.25
C GLU A 220 -14.58 36.91 3.65
N GLN A 221 -15.67 37.55 3.25
CA GLN A 221 -17.03 37.06 3.46
C GLN A 221 -17.30 35.76 2.67
N LEU A 222 -16.76 35.64 1.45
CA LEU A 222 -16.80 34.39 0.69
C LEU A 222 -16.03 33.28 1.40
N LEU A 223 -14.83 33.57 1.91
CA LEU A 223 -14.06 32.64 2.71
C LEU A 223 -14.82 32.23 3.96
N LEU A 224 -15.44 33.17 4.69
CA LEU A 224 -16.27 32.90 5.87
C LEU A 224 -17.47 32.00 5.54
N ILE A 225 -18.21 32.26 4.46
CA ILE A 225 -19.33 31.43 4.00
C ILE A 225 -18.84 30.01 3.65
N SER A 226 -17.67 29.88 3.01
CA SER A 226 -17.07 28.58 2.67
C SER A 226 -16.41 27.86 3.85
N SER A 227 -16.03 28.58 4.92
CA SER A 227 -15.32 28.06 6.08
C SER A 227 -16.20 27.73 7.29
N PHE A 228 -17.51 28.02 7.26
CA PHE A 228 -18.45 27.49 8.26
C PHE A 228 -18.52 25.94 8.27
N HIS A 229 -17.97 25.25 7.26
CA HIS A 229 -17.75 23.80 7.29
C HIS A 229 -16.49 23.34 8.06
N TYR A 230 -15.62 24.27 8.50
CA TYR A 230 -14.42 23.96 9.29
C TYR A 230 -14.69 23.85 10.81
N GLN A 231 -15.84 24.31 11.33
CA GLN A 231 -16.11 24.24 12.78
C GLN A 231 -16.50 22.84 13.30
N LEU A 232 -16.89 21.90 12.42
CA LEU A 232 -16.96 20.46 12.77
C LEU A 232 -15.58 19.80 12.87
N LYS A 233 -14.48 20.50 12.51
CA LYS A 233 -13.11 19.95 12.47
C LYS A 233 -12.26 20.23 13.72
N ILE A 234 -12.75 20.92 14.75
CA ILE A 234 -11.91 21.29 15.91
C ILE A 234 -12.59 20.96 17.25
N VAL A 235 -12.55 19.68 17.65
CA VAL A 235 -12.50 19.27 19.06
C VAL A 235 -11.47 18.12 19.15
N SER A 236 -10.45 18.28 20.01
CA SER A 236 -9.15 17.59 19.95
C SER A 236 -9.01 16.39 20.89
N ARG A 237 -8.05 15.49 20.59
CA ARG A 237 -6.86 15.21 21.44
C ARG A 237 -5.98 14.11 20.82
N ASN A 238 -4.91 14.53 20.14
CA ASN A 238 -3.59 13.87 19.99
C ASN A 238 -3.00 14.26 18.64
N GLY A 239 -1.94 15.06 18.69
CA GLY A 239 -1.36 15.73 17.53
C GLY A 239 -0.90 14.79 16.42
N ALA A 240 -1.63 14.83 15.30
CA ALA A 240 -1.15 14.56 13.96
C ALA A 240 -1.95 15.49 13.03
N TRP A 241 -1.27 16.36 12.29
CA TRP A 241 -1.91 17.29 11.36
C TRP A 241 -2.31 16.51 10.09
N ALA A 242 -3.55 16.08 9.99
CA ALA A 242 -4.12 15.64 8.73
C ALA A 242 -4.61 16.87 7.95
N HIS A 243 -3.78 17.36 7.02
CA HIS A 243 -4.17 18.36 6.04
C HIS A 243 -5.06 17.71 4.98
N PHE A 244 -6.33 18.15 4.90
CA PHE A 244 -7.22 17.89 3.77
C PHE A 244 -7.68 19.25 3.22
N GLU A 245 -7.01 19.72 2.17
CA GLU A 245 -7.50 20.72 1.22
C GLU A 245 -7.63 19.99 -0.14
N TRP A 246 -8.71 20.11 -0.91
CA TRP A 246 -9.13 21.33 -1.62
C TRP A 246 -10.64 21.39 -1.88
N ASN A 247 -11.25 22.56 -1.63
CA ASN A 247 -12.62 22.93 -2.02
C ASN A 247 -12.64 24.34 -2.66
N ILE A 248 -11.79 24.57 -3.67
CA ILE A 248 -11.79 25.81 -4.48
C ILE A 248 -11.76 25.46 -5.98
N THR A 249 -12.72 24.66 -6.45
CA THR A 249 -12.91 24.39 -7.89
C THR A 249 -14.28 24.86 -8.40
N MET A 250 -15.05 25.52 -7.54
CA MET A 250 -16.46 25.85 -7.80
C MET A 250 -16.72 27.20 -8.50
N LEU A 251 -15.68 27.99 -8.87
CA LEU A 251 -15.90 29.36 -9.37
C LEU A 251 -15.18 29.78 -10.66
N ILE A 252 -14.37 28.93 -11.33
CA ILE A 252 -13.52 29.38 -12.46
C ILE A 252 -13.89 28.72 -13.82
N CYS A 253 -15.08 28.13 -13.95
CA CYS A 253 -15.50 27.49 -15.21
C CYS A 253 -16.62 28.26 -15.92
N CYS A 254 -16.37 29.50 -16.35
CA CYS A 254 -17.22 30.23 -17.30
C CYS A 254 -16.41 31.31 -18.07
N VAL A 255 -15.45 30.94 -18.92
CA VAL A 255 -15.04 31.74 -20.11
C VAL A 255 -14.38 30.81 -21.15
N GLU A 256 -14.89 30.81 -22.39
CA GLU A 256 -14.34 30.06 -23.54
C GLU A 256 -13.23 30.82 -24.29
N SER A 257 -12.52 30.06 -25.17
CA SER A 257 -11.63 30.46 -26.28
C SER A 257 -10.09 30.42 -26.10
N LEU A 258 -9.58 29.18 -26.12
CA LEU A 258 -8.37 28.64 -26.80
C LEU A 258 -7.32 29.58 -27.44
N THR A 259 -6.05 29.43 -27.04
CA THR A 259 -4.97 28.70 -27.80
C THR A 259 -3.56 29.06 -27.26
N LEU A 260 -3.09 28.34 -26.24
CA LEU A 260 -1.66 28.03 -25.91
C LEU A 260 -1.60 27.25 -24.58
N GLN A 261 -2.59 27.48 -23.73
CA GLN A 261 -2.74 26.85 -22.43
C GLN A 261 -2.94 25.32 -22.53
N VAL A 262 -3.41 24.79 -23.67
CA VAL A 262 -3.58 23.33 -23.87
C VAL A 262 -2.24 22.60 -24.00
N VAL A 263 -1.18 23.24 -24.52
CA VAL A 263 0.15 22.58 -24.61
C VAL A 263 0.83 22.53 -23.24
N LEU A 264 0.68 23.59 -22.44
CA LEU A 264 1.17 23.63 -21.06
C LEU A 264 0.28 22.83 -20.10
N GLN A 265 -1.04 22.82 -20.30
CA GLN A 265 -1.97 22.00 -19.51
C GLN A 265 -1.96 20.53 -19.92
N ALA A 266 -1.60 20.14 -21.14
CA ALA A 266 -1.38 18.75 -21.48
C ALA A 266 -0.10 18.24 -20.80
N ALA A 267 0.95 19.06 -20.74
CA ALA A 267 2.15 18.76 -19.94
C ALA A 267 1.82 18.71 -18.44
N GLU A 268 1.04 19.65 -17.90
CA GLU A 268 0.61 19.61 -16.49
C GLU A 268 -0.39 18.48 -16.20
N ARG A 269 -1.31 18.13 -17.10
CA ARG A 269 -2.29 17.05 -16.90
C ARG A 269 -1.66 15.67 -17.04
N ALA A 270 -0.65 15.52 -17.90
CA ALA A 270 0.16 14.30 -17.97
C ALA A 270 1.07 14.13 -16.73
N LEU A 271 1.38 15.23 -16.01
CA LEU A 271 2.17 15.21 -14.76
C LEU A 271 1.30 15.19 -13.48
N LYS A 272 0.01 15.52 -13.57
CA LYS A 272 -0.91 15.62 -12.43
C LYS A 272 -1.33 14.29 -11.80
N MET A 273 -0.87 13.15 -12.32
CA MET A 273 -1.07 11.84 -11.67
C MET A 273 0.16 11.34 -10.89
N GLN A 274 1.26 12.11 -10.78
CA GLN A 274 2.42 11.68 -10.00
C GLN A 274 3.06 12.69 -9.03
N ASP A 275 2.66 13.96 -8.96
CA ASP A 275 3.12 14.87 -7.88
C ASP A 275 2.17 16.08 -7.79
N SER A 276 1.13 16.00 -6.95
CA SER A 276 0.17 17.09 -6.71
C SER A 276 0.55 18.02 -5.55
N GLU A 277 1.76 17.91 -5.01
CA GLU A 277 2.27 18.84 -4.02
C GLU A 277 3.54 19.51 -4.54
N GLY A 278 3.53 20.84 -4.66
CA GLY A 278 4.71 21.61 -5.04
C GLY A 278 5.94 21.19 -4.24
N GLY A 279 7.04 20.94 -4.95
CA GLY A 279 8.36 20.63 -4.39
C GLY A 279 9.44 21.51 -5.01
N LEU A 280 10.63 21.50 -4.42
CA LEU A 280 11.72 22.40 -4.82
C LEU A 280 12.13 22.22 -6.29
N PHE A 281 12.01 21.01 -6.86
CA PHE A 281 12.25 20.81 -8.30
C PHE A 281 11.22 21.55 -9.16
N GLN A 282 9.94 21.54 -8.78
CA GLN A 282 8.89 22.25 -9.51
C GLN A 282 9.11 23.77 -9.47
N GLU A 283 9.57 24.31 -8.35
CA GLU A 283 9.94 25.72 -8.21
C GLU A 283 11.09 26.10 -9.14
N TRP A 284 12.16 25.29 -9.15
CA TRP A 284 13.28 25.47 -10.08
C TRP A 284 12.83 25.36 -11.54
N PHE A 285 12.06 24.33 -11.88
CA PHE A 285 11.59 24.09 -13.23
C PHE A 285 10.71 25.24 -13.75
N SER A 286 9.80 25.75 -12.92
CA SER A 286 8.92 26.87 -13.26
C SER A 286 9.72 28.17 -13.44
N SER A 287 10.72 28.41 -12.59
CA SER A 287 11.60 29.58 -12.67
C SER A 287 12.48 29.54 -13.92
N ILE A 288 13.10 28.38 -14.22
CA ILE A 288 13.89 28.17 -15.44
C ILE A 288 13.02 28.39 -16.67
N SER A 289 11.84 27.79 -16.70
CA SER A 289 10.88 27.95 -17.81
C SER A 289 10.48 29.41 -18.00
N SER A 290 10.21 30.14 -16.91
CA SER A 290 9.87 31.57 -16.95
C SER A 290 11.01 32.42 -17.51
N ILE A 291 12.26 32.19 -17.07
CA ILE A 291 13.43 32.93 -17.56
C ILE A 291 13.67 32.65 -19.05
N LEU A 292 13.57 31.38 -19.48
CA LEU A 292 13.70 31.01 -20.88
C LEU A 292 12.62 31.69 -21.73
N ASN A 293 11.38 31.76 -21.24
CA ASN A 293 10.28 32.44 -21.92
C ASN A 293 10.46 33.96 -22.04
N GLN A 294 11.17 34.59 -21.10
CA GLN A 294 11.43 36.03 -21.12
C GLN A 294 12.65 36.40 -21.97
N ARG A 295 13.68 35.55 -22.00
CA ARG A 295 14.97 35.86 -22.64
C ARG A 295 15.06 35.37 -24.10
N VAL A 296 14.26 34.39 -24.50
CA VAL A 296 14.35 33.73 -25.82
C VAL A 296 12.95 33.39 -26.35
N ASN A 297 12.79 33.30 -27.68
CA ASN A 297 11.55 32.82 -28.27
C ASN A 297 11.33 31.33 -27.95
N VAL A 298 10.35 31.04 -27.09
CA VAL A 298 9.98 29.69 -26.63
C VAL A 298 9.72 28.72 -27.78
N LYS A 299 9.12 29.21 -28.87
CA LYS A 299 8.84 28.39 -30.05
C LYS A 299 10.12 27.92 -30.72
N GLU A 300 11.16 28.75 -30.70
CA GLU A 300 12.46 28.43 -31.28
C GLU A 300 13.23 27.42 -30.43
N ILE A 301 13.27 27.59 -29.10
CA ILE A 301 13.88 26.59 -28.19
C ILE A 301 13.17 25.25 -28.29
N SER A 302 11.83 25.25 -28.30
CA SER A 302 11.04 24.03 -28.43
C SER A 302 11.31 23.32 -29.77
N ALA A 303 11.39 24.07 -30.87
CA ALA A 303 11.75 23.54 -32.17
C ALA A 303 13.18 22.96 -32.19
N GLN A 304 14.16 23.69 -31.66
CA GLN A 304 15.55 23.21 -31.57
C GLN A 304 15.67 21.96 -30.70
N PHE A 305 15.00 21.93 -29.54
CA PHE A 305 15.01 20.78 -28.64
C PHE A 305 14.33 19.55 -29.27
N GLY A 306 13.22 19.76 -30.00
CA GLY A 306 12.51 18.69 -30.71
C GLY A 306 13.30 18.06 -31.86
N LEU A 307 14.34 18.74 -32.37
CA LEU A 307 15.23 18.19 -33.40
C LEU A 307 16.32 17.27 -32.83
N LEU A 308 16.58 17.32 -31.53
CA LEU A 308 17.63 16.53 -30.87
C LEU A 308 17.22 15.04 -30.83
N GLN A 309 18.12 14.16 -31.26
CA GLN A 309 17.84 12.75 -31.47
C GLN A 309 18.32 11.89 -30.29
N SER A 310 19.39 12.30 -29.62
CA SER A 310 19.99 11.55 -28.50
C SER A 310 19.77 12.20 -27.14
N ASP A 311 19.85 11.39 -26.08
CA ASP A 311 19.79 11.88 -24.71
C ASP A 311 21.01 12.75 -24.36
N GLU A 312 22.19 12.42 -24.90
CA GLU A 312 23.40 13.22 -24.78
C GLU A 312 23.25 14.61 -25.41
N GLU A 313 22.67 14.71 -26.61
CA GLU A 313 22.39 16.00 -27.24
C GLU A 313 21.44 16.86 -26.40
N ARG A 314 20.37 16.26 -25.84
CA ARG A 314 19.42 16.95 -24.96
C ARG A 314 20.09 17.49 -23.70
N VAL A 315 20.93 16.68 -23.07
CA VAL A 315 21.68 17.09 -21.87
C VAL A 315 22.72 18.15 -22.20
N ALA A 316 23.47 18.01 -23.30
CA ALA A 316 24.41 19.01 -23.74
C ALA A 316 23.73 20.36 -24.02
N PHE A 317 22.55 20.33 -24.64
CA PHE A 317 21.72 21.50 -24.89
C PHE A 317 21.31 22.19 -23.57
N GLY A 318 20.83 21.42 -22.58
CA GLY A 318 20.43 21.97 -21.28
C GLY A 318 21.59 22.50 -20.43
N LEU A 319 22.77 21.87 -20.49
CA LEU A 319 23.97 22.30 -19.75
C LEU A 319 24.53 23.65 -20.24
N ASN A 320 24.18 24.10 -21.44
CA ASN A 320 24.62 25.39 -21.98
C ASN A 320 23.76 26.57 -21.46
N TRP A 321 22.73 26.33 -20.66
CA TRP A 321 21.86 27.39 -20.15
C TRP A 321 22.34 27.97 -18.82
N ALA A 322 22.84 29.21 -18.88
CA ALA A 322 23.25 29.96 -17.69
C ALA A 322 22.15 30.04 -16.61
N CYS A 323 20.88 30.24 -17.00
CA CYS A 323 19.76 30.33 -16.06
C CYS A 323 19.55 29.04 -15.23
N LEU A 324 19.88 27.87 -15.78
CA LEU A 324 19.83 26.62 -15.04
C LEU A 324 20.83 26.64 -13.89
N HIS A 325 22.05 27.12 -14.13
CA HIS A 325 23.09 27.22 -13.10
C HIS A 325 22.79 28.30 -12.05
N GLU A 326 22.14 29.40 -12.44
CA GLU A 326 21.72 30.48 -11.53
C GLU A 326 20.60 30.05 -10.58
N VAL A 327 19.58 29.36 -11.10
CA VAL A 327 18.38 28.96 -10.35
C VAL A 327 18.62 27.69 -9.53
N MET A 328 19.22 26.67 -10.15
CA MET A 328 19.36 25.34 -9.54
C MET A 328 20.62 25.24 -8.68
N LYS A 329 20.48 25.67 -7.42
CA LYS A 329 21.51 25.59 -6.37
C LYS A 329 21.46 24.25 -5.65
N VAL A 330 22.39 23.36 -6.00
CA VAL A 330 22.49 22.01 -5.42
C VAL A 330 23.59 21.99 -4.37
N GLU A 331 23.20 22.08 -3.10
CA GLU A 331 24.11 22.12 -1.95
C GLU A 331 23.82 20.98 -0.96
N PRO A 332 24.82 20.51 -0.19
CA PRO A 332 24.61 19.52 0.87
C PRO A 332 23.51 19.93 1.86
N CYS A 333 22.57 19.03 2.11
CA CYS A 333 21.46 19.17 3.04
C CYS A 333 21.26 17.83 3.77
N PHE A 334 21.84 17.69 4.97
CA PHE A 334 21.72 16.47 5.77
C PHE A 334 21.88 16.77 7.26
N ASN A 335 21.33 15.89 8.10
CA ASN A 335 21.50 15.95 9.54
C ASN A 335 22.80 15.22 9.92
N SER A 336 23.77 15.95 10.46
CA SER A 336 25.03 15.39 10.94
C SER A 336 24.90 14.78 12.34
N LYS A 337 25.80 13.85 12.65
CA LYS A 337 25.89 13.21 13.96
C LYS A 337 26.45 14.17 15.01
N SER A 338 26.05 13.96 16.27
CA SER A 338 26.47 14.79 17.41
C SER A 338 26.74 13.92 18.63
N ALA A 339 27.99 13.89 19.08
CA ALA A 339 28.40 13.20 20.31
C ALA A 339 27.60 13.71 21.52
N GLU A 340 27.46 15.03 21.64
CA GLU A 340 26.70 15.65 22.73
C GLU A 340 25.24 15.20 22.73
N HIS A 341 24.58 15.23 21.57
CA HIS A 341 23.19 14.80 21.43
C HIS A 341 23.04 13.31 21.76
N SER A 342 23.94 12.47 21.24
CA SER A 342 23.96 11.03 21.55
C SER A 342 24.11 10.76 23.05
N ILE A 343 25.00 11.49 23.74
CA ILE A 343 25.20 11.37 25.19
C ILE A 343 23.95 11.77 25.97
N ARG A 344 23.27 12.87 25.58
CA ARG A 344 22.03 13.31 26.24
C ARG A 344 20.95 12.24 26.13
N LEU A 345 20.71 11.71 24.92
CA LEU A 345 19.75 10.62 24.70
C LEU A 345 20.13 9.37 25.50
N ARG A 346 21.41 8.97 25.49
CA ARG A 346 21.85 7.80 26.28
C ARG A 346 21.59 7.98 27.78
N ARG A 347 21.81 9.18 28.34
CA ARG A 347 21.51 9.48 29.74
C ARG A 347 20.01 9.44 30.02
N GLU A 348 19.18 9.87 29.08
CA GLU A 348 17.72 9.75 29.18
C GLU A 348 17.27 8.28 29.12
N GLY A 349 17.82 7.49 28.20
CA GLY A 349 17.63 6.04 28.12
C GLY A 349 18.00 5.35 29.43
N ASN A 350 19.10 5.76 30.09
CA ASN A 350 19.49 5.24 31.40
C ASN A 350 18.42 5.50 32.46
N LYS A 351 17.84 6.71 32.50
CA LYS A 351 16.76 7.06 33.44
C LYS A 351 15.50 6.22 33.19
N LEU A 352 15.17 5.94 31.93
CA LEU A 352 14.03 5.10 31.58
C LEU A 352 14.27 3.63 31.93
N TYR A 353 15.47 3.13 31.66
CA TYR A 353 15.89 1.77 32.00
C TYR A 353 15.86 1.52 33.52
N GLN A 354 16.33 2.48 34.32
CA GLN A 354 16.26 2.41 35.80
C GLN A 354 14.83 2.43 36.35
N LYS A 355 13.85 2.88 35.56
CA LYS A 355 12.42 2.90 35.91
C LYS A 355 11.66 1.71 35.30
N ASP A 356 12.38 0.70 34.82
CA ASP A 356 11.84 -0.49 34.13
C ASP A 356 10.95 -0.17 32.91
N ARG A 357 11.10 1.01 32.31
CA ARG A 357 10.39 1.40 31.07
C ARG A 357 11.16 0.92 29.84
N HIS A 358 11.25 -0.39 29.67
CA HIS A 358 12.16 -1.02 28.68
C HIS A 358 11.88 -0.61 27.23
N TYR A 359 10.62 -0.62 26.75
CA TYR A 359 10.30 -0.21 25.38
C TYR A 359 10.71 1.24 25.07
N LYS A 360 10.37 2.18 25.95
CA LYS A 360 10.80 3.58 25.81
C LYS A 360 12.31 3.75 25.90
N ALA A 361 12.98 2.96 26.75
CA ALA A 361 14.44 2.96 26.82
C ALA A 361 15.06 2.45 25.51
N LEU A 362 14.47 1.42 24.88
CA LEU A 362 14.91 0.88 23.59
C LEU A 362 14.84 1.94 22.48
N GLU A 363 13.74 2.67 22.38
CA GLU A 363 13.56 3.77 21.43
C GLU A 363 14.63 4.86 21.63
N VAL A 364 14.81 5.34 22.87
CA VAL A 364 15.75 6.42 23.18
C VAL A 364 17.21 5.99 22.97
N TYR A 365 17.59 4.75 23.33
CA TYR A 365 18.93 4.25 23.01
C TYR A 365 19.14 4.08 21.51
N THR A 366 18.09 3.70 20.77
CA THR A 366 18.16 3.65 19.30
C THR A 366 18.41 5.03 18.72
N CYS A 367 17.69 6.06 19.16
CA CYS A 367 17.98 7.44 18.76
C CYS A 367 19.40 7.89 19.15
N SER A 368 19.90 7.47 20.31
CA SER A 368 21.28 7.73 20.73
C SER A 368 22.31 7.12 19.77
N ILE A 369 22.07 5.89 19.31
CA ILE A 369 22.92 5.17 18.34
C ILE A 369 22.89 5.86 16.96
N LEU A 370 21.72 6.27 16.48
CA LEU A 370 21.57 6.97 15.20
C LEU A 370 22.33 8.30 15.17
N ASN A 371 22.39 9.00 16.31
CA ASN A 371 23.09 10.27 16.48
C ASN A 371 24.58 10.13 16.84
N ALA A 372 25.04 8.94 17.24
CA ALA A 372 26.42 8.74 17.66
C ALA A 372 27.38 8.86 16.46
N PRO A 373 28.47 9.65 16.58
CA PRO A 373 29.59 9.58 15.65
C PRO A 373 30.13 8.15 15.58
N VAL A 374 30.37 7.65 14.37
CA VAL A 374 30.93 6.31 14.15
C VAL A 374 32.45 6.36 14.10
N GLU A 375 33.01 7.44 13.58
CA GLU A 375 34.45 7.72 13.54
C GLU A 375 34.78 8.83 14.55
N GLY A 376 35.91 8.69 15.26
CA GLY A 376 36.39 9.66 16.24
C GLY A 376 37.06 8.99 17.45
N PRO A 377 37.64 9.78 18.37
CA PRO A 377 38.31 9.26 19.57
C PRO A 377 37.34 8.84 20.69
N GLY A 378 36.04 9.07 20.51
CA GLY A 378 35.01 8.81 21.52
C GLY A 378 34.39 7.42 21.41
N ASN A 379 33.77 6.98 22.51
CA ASN A 379 33.16 5.66 22.64
C ASN A 379 31.62 5.73 22.64
N GLU A 380 31.03 6.79 22.09
CA GLU A 380 29.59 7.09 22.22
C GLU A 380 28.73 5.98 21.60
N LEU A 381 29.09 5.52 20.40
CA LEU A 381 28.37 4.45 19.70
C LEU A 381 28.46 3.13 20.47
N SER A 382 29.66 2.71 20.88
CA SER A 382 29.85 1.46 21.61
C SER A 382 29.16 1.47 22.98
N LEU A 383 29.18 2.61 23.68
CA LEU A 383 28.44 2.79 24.94
C LEU A 383 26.92 2.76 24.73
N ALA A 384 26.40 3.33 23.63
CA ALA A 384 24.97 3.30 23.34
C ALA A 384 24.48 1.89 22.95
N LEU A 385 25.23 1.16 22.13
CA LEU A 385 25.00 -0.26 21.79
C LEU A 385 25.05 -1.16 23.04
N ALA A 386 26.05 -0.95 23.91
CA ALA A 386 26.15 -1.64 25.18
C ALA A 386 24.95 -1.39 26.12
N ASN A 387 24.35 -0.20 26.05
CA ASN A 387 23.16 0.10 26.84
C ASN A 387 21.90 -0.49 26.20
N ARG A 388 21.77 -0.44 24.86
CA ARG A 388 20.64 -1.05 24.13
C ARG A 388 20.62 -2.57 24.29
N SER A 389 21.75 -3.26 24.23
CA SER A 389 21.84 -4.71 24.52
C SER A 389 21.33 -5.06 25.92
N ALA A 390 21.43 -4.15 26.89
CA ALA A 390 20.91 -4.37 28.24
C ALA A 390 19.38 -4.43 28.24
N VAL A 391 18.76 -3.52 27.48
CA VAL A 391 17.30 -3.47 27.30
C VAL A 391 16.84 -4.69 26.53
N LEU A 392 17.52 -5.05 25.43
CA LEU A 392 17.19 -6.23 24.64
C LEU A 392 17.25 -7.51 25.47
N PHE A 393 18.26 -7.64 26.34
CA PHE A 393 18.32 -8.76 27.29
C PHE A 393 17.11 -8.80 28.23
N LYS A 394 16.66 -7.64 28.75
CA LYS A 394 15.46 -7.55 29.59
C LYS A 394 14.16 -7.89 28.83
N LEU A 395 14.11 -7.55 27.56
CA LEU A 395 13.01 -7.89 26.65
C LEU A 395 13.11 -9.32 26.10
N ARG A 396 14.07 -10.14 26.57
CA ARG A 396 14.33 -11.52 26.12
C ARG A 396 14.70 -11.65 24.63
N GLU A 397 15.10 -10.56 24.01
CA GLU A 397 15.61 -10.47 22.64
C GLU A 397 17.10 -10.87 22.61
N TYR A 398 17.40 -12.11 23.02
CA TYR A 398 18.78 -12.57 23.23
C TYR A 398 19.65 -12.53 21.97
N PRO A 399 19.17 -12.94 20.77
CA PRO A 399 19.97 -12.83 19.54
C PRO A 399 20.35 -11.38 19.21
N LYS A 400 19.40 -10.45 19.26
CA LYS A 400 19.63 -9.01 19.01
C LYS A 400 20.55 -8.40 20.07
N SER A 401 20.43 -8.84 21.33
CA SER A 401 21.33 -8.43 22.41
C SER A 401 22.78 -8.87 22.14
N LEU A 402 23.00 -10.10 21.67
CA LEU A 402 24.31 -10.61 21.29
C LEU A 402 24.92 -9.81 20.12
N GLU A 403 24.11 -9.46 19.13
CA GLU A 403 24.55 -8.62 18.01
C GLU A 403 25.02 -7.24 18.50
N ASP A 404 24.23 -6.54 19.32
CA ASP A 404 24.61 -5.25 19.90
C ASP A 404 25.89 -5.34 20.76
N ILE A 405 26.08 -6.43 21.51
CA ILE A 405 27.31 -6.68 22.28
C ILE A 405 28.51 -6.79 21.34
N GLN A 406 28.40 -7.61 20.29
CA GLN A 406 29.46 -7.78 19.31
C GLN A 406 29.81 -6.44 18.63
N GLN A 407 28.78 -5.67 18.25
CA GLN A 407 28.97 -4.36 17.65
C GLN A 407 29.65 -3.39 18.62
N ALA A 408 29.20 -3.33 19.88
CA ALA A 408 29.82 -2.49 20.90
C ALA A 408 31.33 -2.78 21.03
N LEU A 409 31.69 -4.07 21.14
CA LEU A 409 33.09 -4.50 21.24
C LEU A 409 33.92 -4.10 20.00
N SER A 410 33.33 -4.12 18.80
CA SER A 410 34.01 -3.73 17.56
C SER A 410 34.24 -2.22 17.44
N TYR A 411 33.40 -1.38 18.06
CA TYR A 411 33.51 0.08 18.06
C TYR A 411 34.24 0.63 19.29
N GLY A 412 35.26 -0.09 19.79
CA GLY A 412 36.14 0.41 20.83
C GLY A 412 35.50 0.51 22.23
N TYR A 413 34.61 -0.41 22.61
CA TYR A 413 34.04 -0.42 23.96
C TYR A 413 35.15 -0.39 25.04
N PRO A 414 35.04 0.48 26.08
CA PRO A 414 36.09 0.65 27.08
C PRO A 414 36.48 -0.66 27.76
N VAL A 415 37.78 -0.92 27.81
CA VAL A 415 38.36 -2.17 28.32
C VAL A 415 37.94 -2.42 29.76
N GLU A 416 37.95 -1.38 30.60
CA GLU A 416 37.58 -1.44 32.01
C GLU A 416 36.10 -1.77 32.26
N LEU A 417 35.25 -1.76 31.22
CA LEU A 417 33.83 -2.11 31.29
C LEU A 417 33.51 -3.44 30.60
N ARG A 418 34.45 -4.05 29.87
CA ARG A 418 34.22 -5.25 29.03
C ARG A 418 33.61 -6.43 29.79
N TYR A 419 34.00 -6.62 31.05
CA TYR A 419 33.46 -7.68 31.90
C TYR A 419 31.92 -7.67 31.97
N LYS A 420 31.28 -6.49 31.89
CA LYS A 420 29.80 -6.37 31.90
C LYS A 420 29.15 -6.90 30.63
N LEU A 421 29.80 -6.72 29.48
CA LEU A 421 29.28 -7.22 28.21
C LEU A 421 29.48 -8.73 28.10
N LEU A 422 30.64 -9.24 28.52
CA LEU A 422 30.92 -10.68 28.52
C LEU A 422 30.01 -11.45 29.48
N ASP A 423 29.72 -10.90 30.67
CA ASP A 423 28.71 -11.45 31.59
C ASP A 423 27.33 -11.54 30.90
N ARG A 424 26.87 -10.44 30.28
CA ARG A 424 25.59 -10.44 29.55
C ARG A 424 25.60 -11.41 28.37
N GLN A 425 26.71 -11.49 27.63
CA GLN A 425 26.89 -12.40 26.50
C GLN A 425 26.77 -13.85 26.96
N GLY A 426 27.42 -14.21 28.07
CA GLY A 426 27.31 -15.53 28.68
C GLY A 426 25.86 -15.84 29.08
N LYS A 427 25.17 -14.90 29.72
CA LYS A 427 23.76 -15.04 30.09
C LYS A 427 22.83 -15.20 28.89
N CYS A 428 23.01 -14.43 27.82
CA CYS A 428 22.29 -14.61 26.56
C CYS A 428 22.50 -16.02 25.98
N LEU A 429 23.76 -16.46 25.89
CA LEU A 429 24.11 -17.79 25.35
C LEU A 429 23.54 -18.92 26.19
N LEU A 430 23.51 -18.77 27.51
CA LEU A 430 22.90 -19.73 28.43
C LEU A 430 21.38 -19.85 28.17
N GLN A 431 20.68 -18.72 28.00
CA GLN A 431 19.25 -18.71 27.66
C GLN A 431 18.97 -19.33 26.29
N LEU A 432 19.91 -19.25 25.35
CA LEU A 432 19.87 -19.91 24.05
C LEU A 432 20.35 -21.37 24.07
N GLY A 433 20.64 -21.95 25.24
CA GLY A 433 21.12 -23.33 25.38
C GLY A 433 22.57 -23.58 24.95
N ARG A 434 23.33 -22.54 24.58
CA ARG A 434 24.73 -22.61 24.10
C ARG A 434 25.71 -22.58 25.26
N ARG A 435 25.68 -23.62 26.10
CA ARG A 435 26.38 -23.66 27.40
C ARG A 435 27.90 -23.56 27.33
N SER A 436 28.54 -24.28 26.40
CA SER A 436 30.01 -24.23 26.24
C SER A 436 30.47 -22.79 25.97
N ALA A 437 29.83 -22.16 24.97
CA ALA A 437 30.09 -20.76 24.65
C ALA A 437 29.76 -19.80 25.81
N ALA A 438 28.72 -20.09 26.61
CA ALA A 438 28.42 -19.30 27.80
C ALA A 438 29.54 -19.39 28.85
N ILE A 439 30.04 -20.60 29.13
CA ILE A 439 31.18 -20.82 30.03
C ILE A 439 32.42 -20.07 29.55
N ASP A 440 32.73 -20.12 28.26
CA ASP A 440 33.87 -19.41 27.67
C ASP A 440 33.74 -17.90 27.89
N CYS A 441 32.55 -17.33 27.67
CA CYS A 441 32.27 -15.91 27.94
C CYS A 441 32.43 -15.55 29.42
N PHE A 442 31.94 -16.36 30.35
CA PHE A 442 32.10 -16.10 31.79
C PHE A 442 33.55 -16.22 32.25
N GLN A 443 34.31 -17.18 31.72
CA GLN A 443 35.74 -17.29 31.98
C GLN A 443 36.51 -16.09 31.45
N GLU A 444 36.18 -15.62 30.26
CA GLU A 444 36.78 -14.42 29.71
C GLU A 444 36.40 -13.17 30.51
N ALA A 445 35.14 -13.07 30.97
CA ALA A 445 34.69 -12.01 31.87
C ALA A 445 35.52 -11.97 33.16
N LYS A 446 35.88 -13.13 33.71
CA LYS A 446 36.76 -13.23 34.90
C LYS A 446 38.16 -12.69 34.62
N LYS A 447 38.77 -13.00 33.47
CA LYS A 447 40.11 -12.53 33.12
C LYS A 447 40.17 -11.01 32.98
N VAL A 448 39.20 -10.42 32.28
CA VAL A 448 39.18 -8.96 32.06
C VAL A 448 38.64 -8.18 33.26
N LEU A 449 38.18 -8.85 34.32
CA LEU A 449 37.67 -8.19 35.53
C LEU A 449 38.79 -7.47 36.30
N ASP A 450 40.04 -7.93 36.17
CA ASP A 450 41.21 -7.30 36.78
C ASP A 450 41.51 -5.92 36.16
N GLU A 451 41.12 -5.70 34.90
CA GLU A 451 41.24 -4.43 34.20
C GLU A 451 40.14 -3.42 34.59
N SER A 452 39.18 -3.83 35.44
CA SER A 452 38.08 -2.99 35.87
C SER A 452 38.47 -1.97 36.95
N LYS A 453 37.84 -0.80 36.91
CA LYS A 453 37.96 0.26 37.92
C LYS A 453 37.11 0.00 39.19
N LEU A 454 36.74 -1.26 39.45
CA LEU A 454 35.96 -1.63 40.64
C LEU A 454 36.84 -1.65 41.91
N ASP A 455 36.23 -1.32 43.04
CA ASP A 455 36.81 -1.61 44.35
C ASP A 455 36.87 -3.13 44.61
N GLU A 456 37.75 -3.57 45.51
CA GLU A 456 37.97 -5.00 45.81
C GLU A 456 36.69 -5.72 46.24
N THR A 457 35.84 -5.06 47.01
CA THR A 457 34.56 -5.62 47.47
C THR A 457 33.63 -5.91 46.29
N LYS A 458 33.40 -4.94 45.41
CA LYS A 458 32.56 -5.12 44.21
C LYS A 458 33.16 -6.13 43.23
N ARG A 459 34.49 -6.12 43.08
CA ARG A 459 35.20 -7.10 42.23
C ARG A 459 34.97 -8.51 42.75
N GLY A 460 35.10 -8.72 44.07
CA GLY A 460 34.85 -10.00 44.73
C GLY A 460 33.41 -10.49 44.57
N THR A 461 32.42 -9.61 44.64
CA THR A 461 31.00 -9.96 44.39
C THR A 461 30.79 -10.41 42.95
N PHE A 462 31.27 -9.65 41.97
CA PHE A 462 31.16 -10.03 40.55
C PHE A 462 31.85 -11.36 40.23
N LEU A 463 33.01 -11.62 40.85
CA LEU A 463 33.74 -12.87 40.67
C LEU A 463 32.92 -14.07 41.16
N LYS A 464 32.28 -13.95 42.33
CA LYS A 464 31.38 -14.97 42.88
C LYS A 464 30.17 -15.21 41.98
N ASP A 465 29.57 -14.14 41.44
CA ASP A 465 28.44 -14.25 40.52
C ASP A 465 28.84 -15.02 39.24
N LEU A 466 29.99 -14.70 38.65
CA LEU A 466 30.50 -15.39 37.47
C LEU A 466 30.81 -16.87 37.75
N GLU A 467 31.37 -17.19 38.91
CA GLU A 467 31.61 -18.58 39.33
C GLU A 467 30.32 -19.36 39.53
N MET A 468 29.30 -18.71 40.08
CA MET A 468 27.97 -19.29 40.23
C MET A 468 27.36 -19.60 38.85
N GLU A 469 27.41 -18.67 37.90
CA GLU A 469 26.91 -18.89 36.54
C GLU A 469 27.65 -20.03 35.81
N ILE A 470 28.98 -20.11 35.96
CA ILE A 470 29.78 -21.24 35.45
C ILE A 470 29.34 -22.57 36.07
N SER A 471 29.09 -22.59 37.38
CA SER A 471 28.60 -23.76 38.10
C SER A 471 27.22 -24.18 37.59
N VAL A 472 26.30 -23.22 37.39
CA VAL A 472 24.97 -23.45 36.81
C VAL A 472 25.09 -24.08 35.41
N CYS A 473 25.96 -23.55 34.56
CA CYS A 473 26.19 -24.10 33.22
C CYS A 473 26.70 -25.55 33.24
N ARG A 474 27.50 -25.91 34.26
CA ARG A 474 28.09 -27.26 34.42
C ARG A 474 27.16 -28.27 35.08
N THR A 475 26.22 -27.81 35.92
CA THR A 475 25.37 -28.68 36.76
C THR A 475 23.97 -28.90 36.22
N GLN A 476 23.47 -28.06 35.31
CA GLN A 476 22.15 -28.28 34.72
C GLN A 476 22.16 -29.48 33.73
N GLU A 477 21.87 -30.69 34.19
CA GLU A 477 21.21 -31.67 33.32
C GLU A 477 19.77 -31.19 33.04
N LEU A 478 19.27 -31.40 31.83
CA LEU A 478 17.99 -30.88 31.35
C LEU A 478 16.83 -31.21 32.30
N LYS A 479 16.32 -30.20 33.03
CA LYS A 479 14.87 -30.09 33.21
C LYS A 479 14.33 -29.39 31.98
N VAL A 480 13.96 -30.18 30.96
CA VAL A 480 12.97 -29.72 30.00
C VAL A 480 11.69 -29.50 30.82
N ASN A 481 11.44 -28.26 31.23
CA ASN A 481 10.17 -27.88 31.84
C ASN A 481 9.08 -27.94 30.76
N LYS A 482 8.42 -29.08 30.65
CA LYS A 482 6.94 -29.05 30.63
C LYS A 482 6.51 -28.58 32.04
N SER A 483 5.51 -27.71 32.11
CA SER A 483 4.92 -27.09 33.31
C SER A 483 5.70 -25.95 33.98
N HIS A 484 5.49 -24.71 33.52
CA HIS A 484 4.54 -23.79 34.16
C HIS A 484 4.62 -22.42 33.44
N GLU A 485 3.78 -22.26 32.43
CA GLU A 485 3.09 -20.99 32.21
C GLU A 485 2.41 -20.63 33.54
N LYS A 486 2.97 -19.62 34.21
CA LYS A 486 2.09 -18.70 34.91
C LYS A 486 1.61 -17.74 33.83
N HIS A 487 0.43 -18.04 33.29
CA HIS A 487 -0.39 -17.07 32.59
C HIS A 487 -0.50 -15.83 33.48
N THR A 488 0.23 -14.78 33.10
CA THR A 488 -0.37 -13.45 33.11
C THR A 488 -1.27 -13.43 31.88
N ASP A 489 -2.57 -13.16 32.05
CA ASP A 489 -3.57 -13.07 30.99
C ASP A 489 -3.11 -12.12 29.86
N ILE A 490 -2.39 -12.67 28.89
CA ILE A 490 -2.04 -12.06 27.61
C ILE A 490 -2.28 -13.18 26.61
N ASN A 491 -3.17 -12.92 25.65
CA ASN A 491 -3.63 -13.87 24.62
C ASN A 491 -2.46 -14.61 23.97
N GLU A 492 -2.35 -15.93 24.20
CA GLU A 492 -1.39 -16.80 23.52
C GLU A 492 -1.63 -16.92 22.01
N ASN A 493 -2.79 -16.47 21.52
CA ASN A 493 -3.10 -16.42 20.10
C ASN A 493 -2.46 -15.23 19.36
N ASP A 494 -2.06 -14.16 20.07
CA ASP A 494 -1.47 -12.97 19.44
C ASP A 494 0.04 -13.14 19.17
N ASP A 495 0.76 -13.93 19.97
CA ASP A 495 2.23 -14.01 19.94
C ASP A 495 2.76 -14.95 18.83
N HIS A 496 1.95 -15.91 18.37
CA HIS A 496 2.41 -16.92 17.41
C HIS A 496 2.58 -16.37 15.98
N LEU A 497 1.91 -15.26 15.63
CA LEU A 497 2.02 -14.56 14.34
C LEU A 497 3.02 -13.41 14.35
N LEU A 498 3.27 -12.80 15.50
CA LEU A 498 4.19 -11.65 15.64
C LEU A 498 5.66 -12.02 15.37
N HIS A 499 6.00 -13.30 15.31
CA HIS A 499 7.38 -13.79 15.29
C HIS A 499 7.73 -14.85 14.23
N GLN A 500 6.82 -15.20 13.31
CA GLN A 500 7.11 -16.17 12.25
C GLN A 500 7.84 -15.50 11.07
N GLU A 501 9.18 -15.46 11.10
CA GLU A 501 9.97 -15.09 9.93
C GLU A 501 9.96 -16.23 8.89
N PHE A 502 9.27 -16.02 7.76
CA PHE A 502 9.30 -16.96 6.64
C PHE A 502 10.61 -16.82 5.84
N ALA A 503 11.23 -17.96 5.55
CA ALA A 503 12.42 -18.00 4.71
C ALA A 503 12.09 -17.63 3.26
N LEU A 504 13.06 -17.01 2.56
CA LEU A 504 12.97 -16.83 1.11
C LEU A 504 12.80 -18.21 0.45
N PRO A 505 11.80 -18.37 -0.43
CA PRO A 505 11.53 -19.66 -1.06
C PRO A 505 12.60 -20.02 -2.10
N LYS A 506 12.52 -21.24 -2.64
CA LYS A 506 13.33 -21.72 -3.77
C LYS A 506 12.45 -21.90 -4.99
N HIS A 507 13.03 -21.88 -6.19
CA HIS A 507 12.29 -22.25 -7.40
C HIS A 507 11.69 -23.65 -7.25
N THR A 508 10.48 -23.82 -7.77
CA THR A 508 9.80 -25.13 -7.80
C THR A 508 10.53 -26.09 -8.73
N HIS A 509 11.00 -25.59 -9.88
CA HIS A 509 11.78 -26.33 -10.85
C HIS A 509 13.24 -25.85 -10.86
N GLU A 510 14.10 -26.50 -11.64
CA GLU A 510 15.51 -26.09 -11.78
C GLU A 510 15.65 -24.66 -12.29
N ARG A 511 16.81 -24.03 -12.06
CA ARG A 511 17.08 -22.66 -12.53
C ARG A 511 17.31 -22.63 -14.04
N ASN A 512 16.90 -21.54 -14.68
CA ASN A 512 17.22 -21.27 -16.07
C ASN A 512 18.69 -20.83 -16.17
N ILE A 513 19.43 -21.46 -17.11
CA ILE A 513 20.86 -21.20 -17.34
C ILE A 513 21.07 -19.85 -18.04
N LYS A 514 20.15 -19.47 -18.93
CA LYS A 514 20.16 -18.18 -19.64
C LYS A 514 19.65 -17.05 -18.76
N PHE A 515 18.46 -17.18 -18.20
CA PHE A 515 17.84 -16.16 -17.34
C PHE A 515 18.04 -16.53 -15.86
N THR A 516 19.17 -16.13 -15.27
CA THR A 516 19.67 -16.71 -14.01
C THR A 516 18.76 -16.54 -12.78
N SER A 517 17.83 -15.59 -12.84
CA SER A 517 16.85 -15.29 -11.78
C SER A 517 15.51 -16.00 -12.00
N ALA A 518 15.34 -16.71 -13.13
CA ALA A 518 14.14 -17.44 -13.50
C ALA A 518 14.33 -18.96 -13.36
N SER A 519 13.21 -19.66 -13.29
CA SER A 519 13.10 -21.10 -13.40
C SER A 519 13.26 -21.54 -14.86
N CYS A 520 13.73 -22.76 -15.10
CA CYS A 520 13.83 -23.39 -16.42
C CYS A 520 12.48 -23.50 -17.15
N CYS A 521 11.36 -23.37 -16.43
CA CYS A 521 10.02 -23.32 -17.00
C CYS A 521 9.69 -22.00 -17.72
N VAL A 522 10.53 -20.96 -17.58
CA VAL A 522 10.37 -19.65 -18.22
C VAL A 522 11.42 -19.46 -19.30
N ASP A 523 11.03 -19.04 -20.49
CA ASP A 523 11.94 -18.51 -21.52
C ASP A 523 11.45 -17.16 -22.03
N ILE A 524 12.31 -16.37 -22.66
CA ILE A 524 11.95 -15.07 -23.25
C ILE A 524 12.16 -15.15 -24.76
N ILE A 525 11.08 -14.97 -25.50
CA ILE A 525 11.10 -14.91 -26.96
C ILE A 525 10.75 -13.51 -27.45
N SER A 526 10.98 -13.23 -28.73
CA SER A 526 10.62 -11.95 -29.36
C SER A 526 9.63 -12.15 -30.50
N SER A 527 8.55 -11.38 -30.53
CA SER A 527 7.59 -11.32 -31.62
C SER A 527 7.42 -9.88 -32.15
N PRO A 528 6.94 -9.69 -33.40
CA PRO A 528 6.72 -8.37 -33.96
C PRO A 528 5.72 -7.52 -33.17
N ASP A 529 4.64 -8.14 -32.68
CA ASP A 529 3.53 -7.42 -32.05
C ASP A 529 3.73 -7.16 -30.55
N TYR A 530 4.49 -8.01 -29.86
CA TYR A 530 4.66 -7.97 -28.40
C TYR A 530 6.09 -7.68 -27.95
N GLY A 531 7.03 -7.55 -28.88
CA GLY A 531 8.45 -7.44 -28.56
C GLY A 531 8.93 -8.67 -27.76
N ARG A 532 9.81 -8.43 -26.79
CA ARG A 532 10.28 -9.48 -25.86
C ARG A 532 9.17 -9.83 -24.87
N HIS A 533 8.89 -11.10 -24.68
CA HIS A 533 7.88 -11.58 -23.74
C HIS A 533 8.21 -12.97 -23.22
N SER A 534 7.74 -13.26 -22.00
CA SER A 534 7.92 -14.54 -21.33
C SER A 534 6.95 -15.61 -21.81
N VAL A 535 7.45 -16.83 -22.02
CA VAL A 535 6.67 -18.01 -22.41
C VAL A 535 7.03 -19.22 -21.56
N ALA A 536 6.08 -20.13 -21.42
CA ALA A 536 6.25 -21.38 -20.69
C ALA A 536 7.00 -22.42 -21.55
N THR A 537 8.10 -22.98 -21.05
CA THR A 537 8.86 -24.05 -21.75
C THR A 537 8.29 -25.45 -21.49
N GLN A 538 7.47 -25.57 -20.45
CA GLN A 538 6.74 -26.74 -19.99
C GLN A 538 5.44 -26.29 -19.33
N ASP A 539 4.56 -27.22 -18.98
CA ASP A 539 3.34 -26.89 -18.24
C ASP A 539 3.71 -26.35 -16.84
N ILE A 540 3.12 -25.22 -16.47
CA ILE A 540 3.28 -24.55 -15.19
C ILE A 540 1.96 -24.64 -14.44
N PHE A 541 2.02 -24.96 -13.15
CA PHE A 541 0.82 -25.10 -12.32
C PHE A 541 0.70 -23.97 -11.30
N VAL A 542 -0.52 -23.71 -10.84
CA VAL A 542 -0.81 -22.79 -9.74
C VAL A 542 0.12 -23.08 -8.56
N GLY A 543 0.78 -22.05 -8.05
CA GLY A 543 1.73 -22.10 -6.94
C GLY A 543 3.20 -22.23 -7.33
N ASP A 544 3.52 -22.55 -8.60
CA ASP A 544 4.89 -22.67 -9.06
C ASP A 544 5.65 -21.34 -8.96
N ILE A 545 6.90 -21.39 -8.48
CA ILE A 545 7.77 -20.23 -8.31
C ILE A 545 8.64 -20.05 -9.54
N LEU A 546 8.35 -19.00 -10.31
CA LEU A 546 8.90 -18.78 -11.65
C LEU A 546 10.13 -17.88 -11.62
N VAL A 547 10.13 -16.83 -10.79
CA VAL A 547 11.23 -15.86 -10.69
C VAL A 547 11.52 -15.59 -9.22
N ILE A 548 12.81 -15.52 -8.87
CA ILE A 548 13.30 -15.01 -7.59
C ILE A 548 14.41 -14.02 -7.93
N GLU A 549 14.11 -12.73 -7.83
CA GLU A 549 14.98 -11.69 -8.35
C GLU A 549 15.25 -10.61 -7.32
N LYS A 550 16.53 -10.27 -7.14
CA LYS A 550 16.94 -9.05 -6.46
C LYS A 550 17.00 -7.89 -7.45
N PRO A 551 16.61 -6.67 -7.04
CA PRO A 551 16.61 -5.53 -7.92
C PRO A 551 18.06 -5.12 -8.21
N PHE A 552 18.31 -4.63 -9.42
CA PHE A 552 19.56 -3.93 -9.68
C PHE A 552 19.65 -2.70 -8.78
N ALA A 553 18.59 -1.91 -8.64
CA ALA A 553 18.54 -0.83 -7.67
C ALA A 553 17.14 -0.69 -7.08
N SER A 554 17.04 -0.26 -5.83
CA SER A 554 15.78 0.03 -5.16
C SER A 554 15.88 1.29 -4.32
N VAL A 555 14.79 2.06 -4.21
CA VAL A 555 14.67 3.28 -3.40
C VAL A 555 13.51 3.14 -2.43
N LEU A 556 13.79 3.36 -1.15
CA LEU A 556 12.79 3.37 -0.08
C LEU A 556 12.06 4.71 -0.10
N LEU A 557 10.73 4.70 0.03
CA LEU A 557 9.96 5.95 0.07
C LEU A 557 10.23 6.72 1.37
N PRO A 558 10.22 8.08 1.34
CA PRO A 558 10.59 8.91 2.49
C PRO A 558 9.88 8.59 3.81
N GLU A 559 8.58 8.29 3.74
CA GLU A 559 7.70 7.92 4.86
C GLU A 559 8.15 6.63 5.59
N HIS A 560 8.92 5.78 4.92
CA HIS A 560 9.35 4.47 5.43
C HIS A 560 10.81 4.44 5.87
N VAL A 561 11.55 5.54 5.72
CA VAL A 561 12.98 5.66 6.09
C VAL A 561 13.22 5.44 7.59
N GLU A 562 12.19 5.66 8.41
CA GLU A 562 12.28 5.49 9.85
C GLU A 562 12.00 4.06 10.34
N THR A 563 11.32 3.27 9.52
CA THR A 563 10.82 1.94 9.88
C THR A 563 11.56 0.81 9.18
N HIS A 564 12.15 1.05 8.01
CA HIS A 564 12.77 0.02 7.19
C HIS A 564 14.28 0.20 7.00
N CYS A 565 14.94 -0.91 6.69
CA CYS A 565 16.34 -0.92 6.29
C CYS A 565 16.46 -0.22 4.94
N TYR A 566 17.33 0.79 4.89
CA TYR A 566 17.58 1.58 3.69
C TYR A 566 18.26 0.82 2.55
N HIS A 567 18.73 -0.41 2.81
CA HIS A 567 19.34 -1.29 1.82
C HIS A 567 18.39 -2.39 1.39
N CYS A 568 18.05 -3.31 2.29
CA CYS A 568 17.30 -4.52 1.96
C CYS A 568 15.79 -4.39 2.17
N LEU A 569 15.28 -3.19 2.49
CA LEU A 569 13.87 -2.86 2.65
C LEU A 569 13.11 -3.64 3.74
N LYS A 570 13.77 -4.53 4.49
CA LYS A 570 13.17 -5.21 5.64
C LYS A 570 12.87 -4.19 6.75
N ARG A 571 11.71 -4.30 7.40
CA ARG A 571 11.38 -3.54 8.61
C ARG A 571 12.40 -3.80 9.72
N VAL A 572 12.78 -2.78 10.48
CA VAL A 572 13.86 -2.86 11.47
C VAL A 572 13.42 -2.30 12.81
N THR A 573 13.51 -3.13 13.86
CA THR A 573 13.23 -2.70 15.24
C THR A 573 14.51 -2.30 16.00
N VAL A 574 15.66 -2.85 15.63
CA VAL A 574 16.96 -2.61 16.27
C VAL A 574 17.98 -2.16 15.21
N PRO A 575 17.93 -0.90 14.74
CA PRO A 575 18.73 -0.50 13.59
C PRO A 575 20.18 -0.19 13.94
N MET A 576 21.05 -0.42 12.96
CA MET A 576 22.40 0.11 12.87
C MET A 576 22.40 1.46 12.13
N PRO A 577 23.26 2.42 12.52
CA PRO A 577 23.27 3.75 11.95
C PRO A 577 24.09 3.82 10.65
N CYS A 578 23.83 4.84 9.82
CA CYS A 578 24.81 5.31 8.84
C CYS A 578 26.07 5.83 9.55
N CYS A 579 27.22 5.88 8.88
CA CYS A 579 28.44 6.45 9.44
C CYS A 579 28.43 7.99 9.49
N GLN A 580 27.65 8.64 8.62
CA GLN A 580 27.70 10.10 8.46
C GLN A 580 26.40 10.82 8.83
N CYS A 581 25.26 10.45 8.24
CA CYS A 581 23.96 11.09 8.53
C CYS A 581 23.21 10.39 9.67
N THR A 582 22.19 11.05 10.20
CA THR A 582 21.25 10.45 11.18
C THR A 582 19.97 9.91 10.54
N THR A 583 19.78 10.10 9.23
CA THR A 583 18.52 9.84 8.51
C THR A 583 18.22 8.36 8.32
N VAL A 584 19.18 7.61 7.74
CA VAL A 584 18.92 6.22 7.29
C VAL A 584 19.29 5.19 8.34
N ARG A 585 18.59 4.06 8.32
CA ARG A 585 18.69 2.95 9.27
C ARG A 585 19.00 1.66 8.53
N TYR A 586 19.74 0.74 9.15
CA TYR A 586 20.12 -0.55 8.57
C TYR A 586 19.79 -1.70 9.50
N CYS A 587 19.38 -2.85 8.97
CA CYS A 587 19.18 -4.05 9.79
C CYS A 587 20.50 -4.67 10.26
N SER A 588 21.62 -4.37 9.59
CA SER A 588 22.93 -4.94 9.91
C SER A 588 24.07 -4.05 9.42
N VAL A 589 25.28 -4.29 9.93
CA VAL A 589 26.51 -3.66 9.42
C VAL A 589 26.80 -4.04 7.97
N VAL A 590 26.40 -5.24 7.55
CA VAL A 590 26.54 -5.69 6.16
C VAL A 590 25.70 -4.81 5.24
N CYS A 591 24.41 -4.60 5.57
CA CYS A 591 23.54 -3.70 4.83
C CYS A 591 24.04 -2.25 4.84
N ALA A 592 24.54 -1.76 5.98
CA ALA A 592 25.12 -0.42 6.07
C ALA A 592 26.32 -0.25 5.13
N LYS A 593 27.23 -1.23 5.11
CA LYS A 593 28.41 -1.22 4.24
C LYS A 593 28.05 -1.34 2.76
N GLN A 594 27.18 -2.29 2.39
CA GLN A 594 26.74 -2.49 1.01
C GLN A 594 26.03 -1.25 0.46
N SER A 595 25.18 -0.62 1.27
CA SER A 595 24.55 0.65 0.94
C SER A 595 25.59 1.75 0.72
N TRP A 596 26.53 1.93 1.65
CA TRP A 596 27.58 2.96 1.59
C TRP A 596 28.48 2.82 0.36
N ASP A 597 29.01 1.62 0.13
CA ASP A 597 29.93 1.29 -0.97
C ASP A 597 29.21 1.29 -2.34
N GLY A 598 27.90 1.08 -2.34
CA GLY A 598 27.08 1.02 -3.54
C GLY A 598 26.61 2.38 -4.03
N TYR A 599 25.92 3.14 -3.17
CA TYR A 599 25.19 4.34 -3.59
C TYR A 599 24.96 5.37 -2.48
N HIS A 600 24.84 4.96 -1.22
CA HIS A 600 24.50 5.90 -0.16
C HIS A 600 25.61 6.93 0.10
N SER A 601 26.88 6.59 -0.08
CA SER A 601 27.96 7.59 0.02
C SER A 601 27.81 8.75 -0.98
N VAL A 602 27.17 8.50 -2.13
CA VAL A 602 26.89 9.52 -3.15
C VAL A 602 25.75 10.42 -2.71
N GLU A 603 24.66 9.84 -2.20
CA GLU A 603 23.44 10.58 -1.88
C GLU A 603 23.37 11.06 -0.42
N CYS A 604 24.21 10.57 0.50
CA CYS A 604 24.08 10.78 1.96
C CYS A 604 23.94 12.27 2.33
N LYS A 605 24.77 13.12 1.72
CA LYS A 605 24.75 14.58 1.94
C LYS A 605 23.60 15.30 1.26
N TYR A 606 22.94 14.66 0.30
CA TYR A 606 21.91 15.24 -0.56
C TYR A 606 20.55 14.60 -0.37
N LEU A 607 20.41 13.58 0.49
CA LEU A 607 19.19 12.80 0.61
C LEU A 607 18.00 13.67 1.02
N ASN A 608 18.17 14.57 1.98
CA ASN A 608 17.10 15.48 2.36
C ASN A 608 16.77 16.49 1.24
N LEU A 609 17.76 16.86 0.41
CA LEU A 609 17.52 17.69 -0.78
C LEU A 609 16.71 16.93 -1.83
N ILE A 610 17.02 15.67 -2.08
CA ILE A 610 16.28 14.80 -3.00
C ILE A 610 14.82 14.68 -2.55
N HIS A 611 14.58 14.43 -1.26
CA HIS A 611 13.22 14.37 -0.71
C HIS A 611 12.48 15.70 -0.83
N LYS A 612 13.13 16.83 -0.50
CA LYS A 612 12.56 18.19 -0.67
C LYS A 612 12.28 18.55 -2.14
N ALA A 613 13.08 18.02 -3.06
CA ALA A 613 12.92 18.24 -4.48
C ALA A 613 11.63 17.62 -5.03
N LYS A 614 11.10 16.55 -4.38
CA LYS A 614 9.92 15.80 -4.83
C LYS A 614 10.03 15.44 -6.31
N ILE A 615 11.10 14.74 -6.67
CA ILE A 615 11.35 14.25 -8.05
C ILE A 615 10.68 12.90 -8.34
N GLY A 616 9.82 12.43 -7.42
CA GLY A 616 9.23 11.10 -7.43
C GLY A 616 10.22 9.95 -7.21
N LYS A 617 9.67 8.76 -6.94
CA LYS A 617 10.42 7.50 -6.76
C LYS A 617 11.28 7.15 -7.99
N ASN A 618 10.77 7.39 -9.20
CA ASN A 618 11.48 7.11 -10.45
C ASN A 618 12.71 8.00 -10.66
N GLY A 619 12.66 9.27 -10.22
CA GLY A 619 13.79 10.19 -10.27
C GLY A 619 14.91 9.77 -9.33
N HIS A 620 14.57 9.40 -8.09
CA HIS A 620 15.55 8.88 -7.13
C HIS A 620 16.12 7.54 -7.60
N LEU A 621 15.30 6.67 -8.17
CA LEU A 621 15.76 5.39 -8.72
C LEU A 621 16.76 5.56 -9.87
N ALA A 622 16.53 6.54 -10.77
CA ALA A 622 17.48 6.85 -11.84
C ALA A 622 18.86 7.27 -11.31
N LEU A 623 18.89 8.11 -10.26
CA LEU A 623 20.14 8.46 -9.56
C LEU A 623 20.83 7.21 -9.00
N ARG A 624 20.08 6.33 -8.34
CA ARG A 624 20.62 5.15 -7.67
C ARG A 624 21.14 4.10 -8.64
N ILE A 625 20.48 3.92 -9.80
CA ILE A 625 20.96 3.07 -10.89
C ILE A 625 22.37 3.51 -11.33
N ILE A 626 22.55 4.81 -11.59
CA ILE A 626 23.85 5.36 -12.02
C ILE A 626 24.89 5.27 -10.91
N ALA A 627 24.52 5.63 -9.67
CA ALA A 627 25.42 5.54 -8.53
C ALA A 627 25.95 4.11 -8.33
N LYS A 628 25.06 3.10 -8.39
CA LYS A 628 25.43 1.69 -8.24
C LYS A 628 26.29 1.17 -9.38
N ALA A 629 26.05 1.63 -10.62
CA ALA A 629 26.87 1.26 -11.77
C ALA A 629 28.31 1.81 -11.68
N ARG A 630 28.53 2.94 -10.98
CA ARG A 630 29.82 3.60 -10.74
C ARG A 630 30.49 4.21 -11.98
N TYR A 631 31.16 5.35 -11.80
CA TYR A 631 31.77 6.12 -12.88
C TYR A 631 32.78 5.34 -13.73
N LYS A 632 33.74 4.64 -13.10
CA LYS A 632 34.79 3.89 -13.82
C LYS A 632 34.24 2.82 -14.75
N PHE A 633 33.25 2.07 -14.27
CA PHE A 633 32.59 1.04 -15.06
C PHE A 633 31.82 1.68 -16.22
N LEU A 634 31.01 2.72 -15.97
CA LEU A 634 30.23 3.39 -17.01
C LEU A 634 31.11 3.99 -18.13
N LYS A 635 32.30 4.50 -17.79
CA LYS A 635 33.28 4.97 -18.79
C LYS A 635 33.78 3.85 -19.70
N ASN A 636 34.00 2.66 -19.16
CA ASN A 636 34.34 1.47 -19.95
C ASN A 636 33.16 0.98 -20.78
N PHE A 637 31.99 0.92 -20.16
CA PHE A 637 30.73 0.53 -20.79
C PHE A 637 30.41 1.36 -22.04
N ARG A 638 30.65 2.68 -22.00
CA ARG A 638 30.51 3.56 -23.18
C ARG A 638 31.29 3.06 -24.39
N ARG A 639 32.52 2.58 -24.18
CA ARG A 639 33.39 2.08 -25.26
C ARG A 639 32.91 0.74 -25.79
N GLU A 640 32.43 -0.12 -24.90
CA GLU A 640 31.88 -1.42 -25.27
C GLU A 640 30.58 -1.28 -26.07
N MET A 641 29.66 -0.42 -25.62
CA MET A 641 28.39 -0.20 -26.32
C MET A 641 28.57 0.40 -27.71
N ARG A 642 29.56 1.27 -27.91
CA ARG A 642 29.91 1.77 -29.25
C ARG A 642 30.33 0.66 -30.21
N LYS A 643 30.97 -0.40 -29.70
CA LYS A 643 31.29 -1.59 -30.51
C LYS A 643 30.04 -2.43 -30.76
N ARG A 644 29.26 -2.75 -29.72
CA ARG A 644 28.04 -3.56 -29.86
C ARG A 644 27.01 -2.94 -30.82
N LEU A 645 26.84 -1.61 -30.81
CA LEU A 645 25.90 -0.91 -31.69
C LEU A 645 26.34 -0.89 -33.17
N CYS A 646 27.63 -1.09 -33.48
CA CYS A 646 28.09 -1.18 -34.85
C CYS A 646 27.78 -2.54 -35.50
N ASP A 647 27.60 -3.57 -34.67
CA ASP A 647 27.17 -4.92 -35.06
C ASP A 647 25.64 -4.98 -35.03
N LYS A 648 24.99 -4.53 -36.11
CA LYS A 648 23.52 -4.65 -36.28
C LYS A 648 23.12 -6.12 -36.24
N VAL A 649 22.60 -6.56 -35.09
CA VAL A 649 21.62 -7.65 -34.83
C VAL A 649 21.89 -8.15 -33.40
N SER A 650 20.88 -8.18 -32.54
CA SER A 650 20.41 -9.48 -32.03
C SER A 650 19.07 -9.39 -31.31
N ARG A 651 18.36 -10.51 -31.41
CA ARG A 651 17.17 -10.91 -30.63
C ARG A 651 17.45 -11.01 -29.12
N GLU A 652 18.66 -10.68 -28.65
CA GLU A 652 19.18 -10.93 -27.30
C GLU A 652 19.60 -9.63 -26.59
N SER A 653 18.81 -8.57 -26.77
CA SER A 653 19.01 -7.30 -26.06
C SER A 653 19.13 -7.53 -24.56
N GLY A 654 20.27 -7.12 -23.98
CA GLY A 654 20.58 -7.27 -22.56
C GLY A 654 21.39 -8.50 -22.16
N CYS A 655 21.66 -9.45 -23.06
CA CYS A 655 22.50 -10.63 -22.75
C CYS A 655 24.00 -10.32 -22.86
N LEU A 656 24.80 -11.05 -22.08
CA LEU A 656 26.26 -11.08 -22.21
C LEU A 656 26.68 -11.87 -23.46
N ASP A 657 27.98 -11.83 -23.77
CA ASP A 657 28.54 -12.47 -24.98
C ASP A 657 28.41 -13.99 -24.97
N ASP A 658 28.23 -14.60 -23.80
CA ASP A 658 27.95 -16.05 -23.63
C ASP A 658 26.44 -16.38 -23.73
N GLY A 659 25.60 -15.39 -23.99
CA GLY A 659 24.14 -15.51 -24.10
C GLY A 659 23.40 -15.41 -22.77
N SER A 660 24.08 -15.31 -21.62
CA SER A 660 23.44 -15.22 -20.31
C SER A 660 22.81 -13.84 -20.05
N TYR A 661 21.68 -13.81 -19.36
CA TYR A 661 20.95 -12.62 -18.92
C TYR A 661 21.03 -12.51 -17.39
N ILE A 662 22.00 -11.72 -16.92
CA ILE A 662 22.32 -11.60 -15.50
C ILE A 662 21.67 -10.32 -14.94
N SER A 663 20.56 -10.47 -14.22
CA SER A 663 19.78 -9.30 -13.78
C SER A 663 20.47 -8.38 -12.76
N SER A 664 21.56 -8.82 -12.15
CA SER A 664 22.41 -7.99 -11.28
C SER A 664 23.35 -7.06 -12.06
N ASP A 665 23.44 -7.20 -13.38
CA ASP A 665 24.32 -6.41 -14.23
C ASP A 665 23.62 -5.19 -14.82
N TYR A 666 24.42 -4.19 -15.21
CA TYR A 666 23.89 -2.94 -15.76
C TYR A 666 23.38 -3.07 -17.20
N LEU A 667 23.93 -3.98 -18.00
CA LEU A 667 23.58 -4.12 -19.42
C LEU A 667 22.08 -4.44 -19.62
N PRO A 668 21.47 -5.42 -18.92
CA PRO A 668 20.03 -5.63 -18.93
C PRO A 668 19.23 -4.36 -18.64
N ILE A 669 19.59 -3.63 -17.59
CA ILE A 669 18.91 -2.40 -17.15
C ILE A 669 19.02 -1.30 -18.21
N TYR A 670 20.19 -1.14 -18.83
CA TYR A 670 20.39 -0.23 -19.94
C TYR A 670 19.50 -0.58 -21.14
N CYS A 671 19.25 -1.87 -21.37
CA CYS A 671 18.48 -2.39 -22.50
C CYS A 671 16.95 -2.43 -22.29
N LEU A 672 16.46 -1.90 -21.17
CA LEU A 672 15.02 -1.76 -20.91
C LEU A 672 14.40 -0.68 -21.80
N VAL A 673 13.11 -0.84 -22.10
CA VAL A 673 12.38 0.03 -23.03
C VAL A 673 12.23 1.44 -22.45
N THR A 674 12.38 2.48 -23.29
CA THR A 674 12.29 3.88 -22.87
C THR A 674 11.07 4.61 -23.45
N HIS A 675 10.50 4.10 -24.55
CA HIS A 675 9.50 4.79 -25.36
C HIS A 675 9.94 6.21 -25.75
N SER A 676 11.24 6.41 -26.04
CA SER A 676 11.79 7.74 -26.30
C SER A 676 11.10 8.44 -27.48
N GLU A 677 10.76 7.68 -28.52
CA GLU A 677 10.09 8.19 -29.73
C GLU A 677 8.61 8.52 -29.51
N ASP A 678 7.94 7.89 -28.54
CA ASP A 678 6.53 8.10 -28.23
C ASP A 678 6.31 9.29 -27.27
N ARG A 679 7.38 9.84 -26.70
CA ARG A 679 7.33 10.92 -25.71
C ARG A 679 7.25 12.30 -26.35
N SER A 680 6.44 13.16 -25.75
CA SER A 680 6.38 14.57 -26.16
C SER A 680 7.69 15.31 -25.84
N ALA A 681 8.04 16.32 -26.65
CA ALA A 681 9.18 17.18 -26.39
C ALA A 681 9.13 17.85 -24.99
N GLY A 682 7.93 18.17 -24.48
CA GLY A 682 7.74 18.74 -23.16
C GLY A 682 8.10 17.77 -22.01
N ASP A 683 7.73 16.49 -22.14
CA ASP A 683 8.12 15.43 -21.19
C ASP A 683 9.65 15.26 -21.19
N LEU A 684 10.26 15.13 -22.37
CA LEU A 684 11.71 14.99 -22.52
C LEU A 684 12.47 16.20 -21.98
N PHE A 685 11.97 17.41 -22.19
CA PHE A 685 12.56 18.64 -21.66
C PHE A 685 12.57 18.64 -20.13
N ARG A 686 11.42 18.33 -19.49
CA ARG A 686 11.33 18.26 -18.03
C ARG A 686 12.28 17.20 -17.46
N ARG A 687 12.34 16.02 -18.06
CA ARG A 687 13.27 14.96 -17.66
C ARG A 687 14.72 15.37 -17.87
N THR A 688 15.03 16.14 -18.90
CA THR A 688 16.39 16.68 -19.14
C THR A 688 16.82 17.61 -18.01
N VAL A 689 15.95 18.54 -17.59
CA VAL A 689 16.23 19.43 -16.44
C VAL A 689 16.43 18.62 -15.15
N MET A 690 15.62 17.57 -14.95
CA MET A 690 15.77 16.66 -13.81
C MET A 690 17.08 15.85 -13.88
N ALA A 691 17.48 15.39 -15.07
CA ALA A 691 18.73 14.69 -15.27
C ALA A 691 19.93 15.57 -14.90
N ILE A 692 19.89 16.86 -15.23
CA ILE A 692 20.93 17.83 -14.86
C ILE A 692 20.94 18.08 -13.35
N PHE A 693 19.79 18.16 -12.69
CA PHE A 693 19.71 18.23 -11.23
C PHE A 693 20.39 17.02 -10.57
N LEU A 694 20.06 15.81 -11.02
CA LEU A 694 20.65 14.57 -10.52
C LEU A 694 22.15 14.47 -10.84
N LEU A 695 22.58 14.95 -12.01
CA LEU A 695 23.99 15.04 -12.38
C LEU A 695 24.77 15.95 -11.42
N LYS A 696 24.20 17.09 -11.02
CA LYS A 696 24.79 17.98 -10.00
C LYS A 696 24.92 17.30 -8.64
N ILE A 697 23.97 16.44 -8.25
CA ILE A 697 24.10 15.61 -7.05
C ILE A 697 25.29 14.65 -7.18
N LEU A 698 25.47 13.99 -8.33
CA LEU A 698 26.63 13.12 -8.57
C LEU A 698 27.96 13.90 -8.49
N GLN A 699 28.00 15.13 -9.02
CA GLN A 699 29.18 16.01 -8.97
C GLN A 699 29.54 16.42 -7.53
N GLY A 700 28.55 16.73 -6.71
CA GLY A 700 28.76 17.11 -5.32
C GLY A 700 28.98 15.92 -4.36
N GLY A 701 28.53 14.72 -4.76
CA GLY A 701 28.69 13.47 -4.01
C GLY A 701 30.03 12.77 -4.26
N SER A 702 30.13 11.52 -3.80
CA SER A 702 31.34 10.70 -3.95
C SER A 702 31.46 9.97 -5.30
N PHE A 703 30.55 10.20 -6.26
CA PHE A 703 30.42 9.38 -7.47
C PHE A 703 31.66 9.39 -8.37
N PHE A 704 32.24 10.57 -8.60
CA PHE A 704 33.49 10.72 -9.36
C PHE A 704 34.74 10.45 -8.51
N GLY A 705 34.61 10.49 -7.17
CA GLY A 705 35.72 10.28 -6.24
C GLY A 705 36.87 11.26 -6.49
N LYS A 706 38.07 10.70 -6.72
CA LYS A 706 39.28 11.46 -7.09
C LYS A 706 39.57 11.42 -8.59
N ASP A 707 38.75 10.73 -9.38
CA ASP A 707 39.01 10.54 -10.80
C ASP A 707 38.59 11.81 -11.57
N PRO A 708 39.45 12.33 -12.46
CA PRO A 708 39.10 13.49 -13.27
C PRO A 708 38.02 13.11 -14.29
N TYR A 709 37.08 14.03 -14.52
CA TYR A 709 36.03 13.91 -15.52
C TYR A 709 35.98 15.16 -16.41
N SER A 710 35.64 14.95 -17.67
CA SER A 710 35.50 15.99 -18.70
C SER A 710 34.05 16.45 -18.85
N GLN A 711 33.82 17.52 -19.63
CA GLN A 711 32.48 17.94 -20.02
C GLN A 711 31.75 16.84 -20.82
N ASP A 712 32.47 16.10 -21.67
CA ASP A 712 31.91 14.99 -22.43
C ASP A 712 31.53 13.80 -21.52
N ASP A 713 32.26 13.57 -20.43
CA ASP A 713 31.86 12.60 -19.40
C ASP A 713 30.55 13.03 -18.71
N LEU A 714 30.40 14.33 -18.39
CA LEU A 714 29.17 14.85 -17.78
C LEU A 714 27.95 14.71 -18.70
N ILE A 715 28.11 15.03 -19.99
CA ILE A 715 27.07 14.87 -21.00
C ILE A 715 26.66 13.41 -21.10
N PHE A 716 27.62 12.49 -21.15
CA PHE A 716 27.35 11.06 -21.21
C PHE A 716 26.62 10.55 -19.96
N ILE A 717 27.10 10.88 -18.76
CA ILE A 717 26.46 10.45 -17.51
C ILE A 717 25.06 11.07 -17.38
N GLY A 718 24.89 12.34 -17.72
CA GLY A 718 23.57 12.98 -17.75
C GLY A 718 22.64 12.32 -18.77
N GLY A 719 23.14 11.92 -19.94
CA GLY A 719 22.38 11.17 -20.94
C GLY A 719 21.90 9.82 -20.41
N LEU A 720 22.75 9.09 -19.67
CA LEU A 720 22.34 7.86 -18.99
C LEU A 720 21.29 8.11 -17.90
N ILE A 721 21.36 9.21 -17.14
CA ILE A 721 20.31 9.57 -16.19
C ILE A 721 19.00 9.83 -16.94
N LEU A 722 19.03 10.62 -18.02
CA LEU A 722 17.86 10.92 -18.83
C LEU A 722 17.24 9.65 -19.44
N ARG A 723 18.07 8.70 -19.88
CA ARG A 723 17.63 7.38 -20.32
C ARG A 723 16.84 6.65 -19.23
N HIS A 724 17.38 6.60 -18.00
CA HIS A 724 16.70 5.92 -16.88
C HIS A 724 15.47 6.66 -16.37
N LEU A 725 15.44 7.99 -16.50
CA LEU A 725 14.21 8.75 -16.28
C LEU A 725 13.13 8.36 -17.30
N GLN A 726 13.47 7.93 -18.51
CA GLN A 726 12.51 7.45 -19.51
C GLN A 726 12.14 5.97 -19.31
N SER A 727 13.08 5.11 -18.93
CA SER A 727 12.80 3.68 -18.76
C SER A 727 12.08 3.35 -17.45
N ASN A 728 12.43 4.00 -16.33
CA ASN A 728 11.87 3.65 -15.02
C ASN A 728 10.33 3.66 -14.97
N PRO A 729 9.61 4.66 -15.51
CA PRO A 729 8.14 4.66 -15.48
C PRO A 729 7.47 3.44 -16.14
N CYS A 730 8.16 2.77 -17.07
CA CYS A 730 7.64 1.63 -17.80
C CYS A 730 8.15 0.28 -17.26
N ASN A 731 9.20 0.27 -16.45
CA ASN A 731 9.91 -0.96 -16.06
C ASN A 731 10.18 -1.09 -14.55
N ALA A 732 10.09 0.00 -13.79
CA ALA A 732 10.26 -0.05 -12.34
C ALA A 732 9.00 -0.63 -11.69
N HIS A 733 9.20 -1.44 -10.67
CA HIS A 733 8.14 -2.10 -9.93
C HIS A 733 8.06 -1.52 -8.53
N GLU A 734 6.83 -1.37 -8.04
CA GLU A 734 6.58 -1.13 -6.62
C GLU A 734 7.05 -2.34 -5.80
N VAL A 735 7.50 -2.08 -4.58
CA VAL A 735 7.76 -3.08 -3.55
C VAL A 735 6.76 -2.78 -2.43
N SER A 736 5.93 -3.77 -2.11
CA SER A 736 4.83 -3.61 -1.18
C SER A 736 5.08 -4.31 0.17
N GLU A 737 4.35 -3.85 1.18
CA GLU A 737 4.24 -4.47 2.50
C GLU A 737 2.76 -4.55 2.91
N LEU A 738 2.35 -5.71 3.42
CA LEU A 738 1.02 -5.91 3.99
C LEU A 738 0.96 -5.38 5.42
N GLN A 739 0.04 -4.46 5.69
CA GLN A 739 -0.37 -4.06 7.03
C GLN A 739 -1.46 -5.04 7.51
N LEU A 740 -1.06 -6.06 8.26
CA LEU A 740 -1.94 -7.13 8.73
C LEU A 740 -2.68 -6.68 9.99
N ASN A 741 -4.01 -6.65 9.92
CA ASN A 741 -4.87 -6.44 11.09
C ASN A 741 -5.30 -7.81 11.65
N LEU A 742 -4.76 -8.22 12.79
CA LEU A 742 -5.13 -9.48 13.43
C LEU A 742 -6.58 -9.53 13.91
N ASN A 743 -7.19 -8.38 14.22
CA ASN A 743 -8.59 -8.33 14.62
C ASN A 743 -9.54 -8.57 13.44
N SER A 744 -9.08 -8.34 12.20
CA SER A 744 -9.81 -8.64 10.98
C SER A 744 -8.86 -8.63 9.80
N VAL A 745 -8.41 -9.82 9.37
CA VAL A 745 -7.51 -9.95 8.22
C VAL A 745 -8.14 -9.36 6.95
N ALA A 746 -9.47 -9.38 6.85
CA ALA A 746 -10.22 -8.77 5.74
C ALA A 746 -10.05 -7.23 5.63
N THR A 747 -9.63 -6.57 6.71
CA THR A 747 -9.33 -5.11 6.72
C THR A 747 -7.84 -4.82 6.53
N SER A 748 -7.02 -5.83 6.25
CA SER A 748 -5.59 -5.64 6.00
C SER A 748 -5.38 -4.94 4.67
N GLU A 749 -4.41 -4.03 4.64
CA GLU A 749 -4.13 -3.23 3.46
C GLU A 749 -2.70 -3.45 2.99
N THR A 750 -2.50 -3.54 1.68
CA THR A 750 -1.16 -3.61 1.10
C THR A 750 -0.75 -2.21 0.66
N GLY A 751 0.38 -1.72 1.19
CA GLY A 751 0.92 -0.41 0.86
C GLY A 751 2.24 -0.51 0.11
N GLU A 752 2.52 0.46 -0.78
CA GLU A 752 3.84 0.62 -1.37
C GLU A 752 4.83 1.15 -0.32
N ILE A 753 6.00 0.51 -0.22
CA ILE A 753 7.09 0.94 0.66
C ILE A 753 8.31 1.44 -0.10
N ALA A 754 8.51 1.00 -1.33
CA ALA A 754 9.70 1.28 -2.12
C ALA A 754 9.44 1.05 -3.62
N SER A 755 10.39 1.46 -4.46
CA SER A 755 10.41 1.13 -5.89
C SER A 755 11.75 0.48 -6.26
N GLY A 756 11.73 -0.54 -7.11
CA GLY A 756 12.92 -1.23 -7.58
C GLY A 756 12.90 -1.53 -9.08
N ILE A 757 14.08 -1.66 -9.68
CA ILE A 757 14.25 -2.04 -11.08
C ILE A 757 14.74 -3.50 -11.15
N TYR A 758 13.97 -4.35 -11.82
CA TYR A 758 14.12 -5.81 -11.84
C TYR A 758 14.21 -6.28 -13.29
N ALA A 759 15.42 -6.58 -13.77
CA ALA A 759 15.66 -6.74 -15.20
C ALA A 759 14.92 -7.93 -15.83
N THR A 760 14.73 -9.02 -15.09
CA THR A 760 14.03 -10.23 -15.57
C THR A 760 12.53 -10.02 -15.50
N LEU A 761 12.03 -9.50 -14.38
CA LEU A 761 10.62 -9.18 -14.19
C LEU A 761 10.10 -8.19 -15.25
N SER A 762 10.89 -7.19 -15.65
CA SER A 762 10.50 -6.25 -16.71
C SER A 762 10.34 -6.89 -18.11
N LEU A 763 10.66 -8.18 -18.28
CA LEU A 763 10.42 -8.93 -19.52
C LEU A 763 9.05 -9.63 -19.54
N PHE A 764 8.29 -9.55 -18.44
CA PHE A 764 6.95 -10.11 -18.36
C PHE A 764 5.94 -9.07 -18.86
N ASN A 765 5.26 -9.41 -19.94
CA ASN A 765 4.27 -8.54 -20.55
C ASN A 765 2.94 -8.52 -19.79
N HIS A 766 2.14 -7.50 -20.06
CA HIS A 766 0.89 -7.25 -19.38
C HIS A 766 -0.28 -8.13 -19.85
N SER A 767 -1.09 -8.58 -18.90
CA SER A 767 -2.49 -8.96 -19.09
C SER A 767 -3.37 -8.31 -18.02
N CYS A 768 -4.57 -7.87 -18.40
CA CYS A 768 -5.58 -7.41 -17.42
C CYS A 768 -6.09 -8.56 -16.56
N ASP A 769 -5.81 -9.79 -16.99
CA ASP A 769 -6.11 -11.04 -16.32
C ASP A 769 -4.82 -11.86 -16.21
N PRO A 770 -3.93 -11.52 -15.26
CA PRO A 770 -2.56 -12.02 -15.23
C PRO A 770 -2.49 -13.51 -14.91
N SER A 771 -1.40 -14.14 -15.33
CA SER A 771 -1.09 -15.55 -15.03
C SER A 771 -0.23 -15.71 -13.78
N VAL A 772 0.43 -14.63 -13.35
CA VAL A 772 1.32 -14.60 -12.20
C VAL A 772 0.90 -13.51 -11.20
N THR A 773 1.40 -13.65 -9.98
CA THR A 773 1.41 -12.58 -8.96
C THR A 773 2.81 -12.40 -8.42
N ARG A 774 3.07 -11.23 -7.84
CA ARG A 774 4.34 -10.85 -7.23
C ARG A 774 4.18 -10.72 -5.72
N ASN A 775 5.17 -11.20 -4.97
CA ASN A 775 5.30 -10.92 -3.55
C ASN A 775 6.76 -10.63 -3.18
N PHE A 776 7.00 -9.92 -2.07
CA PHE A 776 8.34 -9.40 -1.75
C PHE A 776 8.86 -9.94 -0.42
N TYR A 777 10.17 -10.19 -0.37
CA TYR A 777 10.93 -10.54 0.83
C TYR A 777 12.09 -9.56 1.01
N GLY A 778 11.89 -8.55 1.84
CA GLY A 778 12.70 -7.34 1.80
C GLY A 778 12.61 -6.69 0.43
N ASP A 779 13.74 -6.62 -0.26
CA ASP A 779 13.87 -6.12 -1.62
C ASP A 779 13.76 -7.22 -2.70
N THR A 780 13.66 -8.50 -2.33
CA THR A 780 13.65 -9.59 -3.32
C THR A 780 12.23 -9.85 -3.81
N CYS A 781 12.00 -9.78 -5.12
CA CYS A 781 10.73 -10.11 -5.76
C CYS A 781 10.63 -11.61 -6.03
N VAL A 782 9.49 -12.20 -5.69
CA VAL A 782 9.14 -13.59 -6.00
C VAL A 782 7.90 -13.58 -6.89
N VAL A 783 7.99 -14.22 -8.06
CA VAL A 783 6.89 -14.33 -9.01
C VAL A 783 6.35 -15.75 -8.97
N ARG A 784 5.03 -15.88 -8.81
CA ARG A 784 4.34 -17.17 -8.65
C ARG A 784 3.17 -17.29 -9.62
N ALA A 785 2.98 -18.49 -10.17
CA ALA A 785 1.83 -18.77 -10.99
C ALA A 785 0.53 -18.77 -10.16
N ILE A 786 -0.47 -18.03 -10.63
CA ILE A 786 -1.85 -18.02 -10.09
C ILE A 786 -2.84 -18.57 -11.13
N LYS A 787 -2.33 -19.26 -12.16
CA LYS A 787 -3.05 -19.99 -13.20
C LYS A 787 -2.26 -21.20 -13.64
N SER A 788 -2.93 -22.14 -14.28
CA SER A 788 -2.21 -23.17 -15.04
C SER A 788 -1.83 -22.58 -16.41
N ILE A 789 -0.56 -22.72 -16.80
CA ILE A 789 -0.03 -22.15 -18.04
C ILE A 789 0.52 -23.30 -18.88
N PRO A 790 -0.16 -23.68 -19.98
CA PRO A 790 0.32 -24.70 -20.89
C PRO A 790 1.67 -24.35 -21.50
N LYS A 791 2.47 -25.36 -21.83
CA LYS A 791 3.71 -25.18 -22.60
C LYS A 791 3.46 -24.36 -23.88
N GLY A 792 4.28 -23.34 -24.08
CA GLY A 792 4.27 -22.45 -25.24
C GLY A 792 3.39 -21.21 -25.08
N GLU A 793 2.54 -21.15 -24.05
CA GLU A 793 1.71 -19.98 -23.76
C GLU A 793 2.51 -18.86 -23.08
N GLU A 794 2.03 -17.63 -23.23
CA GLU A 794 2.62 -16.44 -22.62
C GLU A 794 2.41 -16.44 -21.10
N ILE A 795 3.46 -16.08 -20.37
CA ILE A 795 3.42 -15.86 -18.93
C ILE A 795 3.27 -14.36 -18.70
N SER A 796 2.05 -13.90 -18.46
CA SER A 796 1.73 -12.48 -18.33
C SER A 796 1.59 -12.01 -16.87
N ASP A 797 2.11 -10.82 -16.58
CA ASP A 797 1.98 -10.09 -15.31
C ASP A 797 0.91 -8.97 -15.42
N ASN A 798 0.61 -8.26 -14.33
CA ASN A 798 -0.30 -7.12 -14.33
C ASN A 798 0.43 -5.80 -14.01
N TYR A 799 0.08 -4.74 -14.75
CA TYR A 799 0.72 -3.42 -14.68
C TYR A 799 -0.13 -2.39 -13.92
N GLY A 800 -1.07 -2.86 -13.09
CA GLY A 800 -1.92 -2.02 -12.23
C GLY A 800 -3.40 -2.01 -12.61
N THR A 801 -3.80 -2.64 -13.72
CA THR A 801 -5.17 -2.60 -14.25
C THR A 801 -5.80 -3.99 -14.33
N LEU A 802 -6.54 -4.40 -13.30
CA LEU A 802 -7.20 -5.72 -13.24
C LEU A 802 -8.58 -5.69 -13.88
N CYS A 803 -8.91 -6.71 -14.68
CA CYS A 803 -10.21 -6.79 -15.35
C CYS A 803 -11.39 -6.93 -14.38
N ALA A 804 -11.14 -7.49 -13.20
CA ALA A 804 -12.16 -7.69 -12.17
C ALA A 804 -12.59 -6.38 -11.48
N LEU A 805 -11.78 -5.31 -11.55
CA LEU A 805 -11.99 -4.08 -10.78
C LEU A 805 -12.17 -2.84 -11.64
N THR A 806 -11.55 -2.80 -12.82
CA THR A 806 -11.49 -1.58 -13.64
C THR A 806 -12.11 -1.86 -15.02
N PRO A 807 -13.03 -1.02 -15.55
CA PRO A 807 -13.62 -1.21 -16.87
C PRO A 807 -12.61 -1.19 -18.02
N LYS A 808 -12.87 -1.94 -19.10
CA LYS A 808 -11.95 -2.12 -20.24
C LYS A 808 -11.41 -0.81 -20.81
N ALA A 809 -12.28 0.18 -21.03
CA ALA A 809 -11.91 1.47 -21.61
C ALA A 809 -10.89 2.22 -20.74
N GLU A 810 -11.06 2.17 -19.42
CA GLU A 810 -10.15 2.79 -18.45
C GLU A 810 -8.82 2.04 -18.40
N ARG A 811 -8.85 0.69 -18.33
CA ARG A 811 -7.64 -0.13 -18.38
C ARG A 811 -6.78 0.18 -19.61
N GLN A 812 -7.39 0.22 -20.79
CA GLN A 812 -6.68 0.51 -22.04
C GLN A 812 -6.15 1.95 -22.09
N LYS A 813 -6.89 2.91 -21.55
CA LYS A 813 -6.45 4.32 -21.47
C LYS A 813 -5.23 4.49 -20.57
N GLU A 814 -5.22 3.86 -19.39
CA GLU A 814 -4.10 3.92 -18.45
C GLU A 814 -2.85 3.23 -19.01
N LEU A 815 -3.02 2.07 -19.64
CA LEU A 815 -1.91 1.37 -20.29
C LEU A 815 -1.33 2.18 -21.46
N ALA A 816 -2.19 2.82 -22.26
CA ALA A 816 -1.76 3.66 -23.36
C ALA A 816 -1.01 4.93 -22.89
N SER A 817 -1.39 5.50 -21.73
CA SER A 817 -0.76 6.73 -21.24
C SER A 817 0.62 6.50 -20.61
N GLN A 818 0.85 5.37 -19.96
CA GLN A 818 2.11 5.07 -19.26
C GLN A 818 3.03 4.11 -20.02
N TYR A 819 2.46 3.14 -20.72
CA TYR A 819 3.19 2.04 -21.40
C TYR A 819 3.04 2.05 -22.92
N TYR A 820 2.32 3.04 -23.47
CA TYR A 820 2.25 3.30 -24.92
C TYR A 820 1.71 2.14 -25.77
N PHE A 821 0.87 1.27 -25.18
CA PHE A 821 0.22 0.18 -25.92
C PHE A 821 -1.25 0.01 -25.51
N THR A 822 -2.02 -0.62 -26.41
CA THR A 822 -3.41 -1.01 -26.15
C THR A 822 -3.46 -2.50 -25.84
N CYS A 823 -4.04 -2.88 -24.70
CA CYS A 823 -4.14 -4.29 -24.29
C CYS A 823 -5.17 -5.07 -25.12
N HIS A 824 -4.75 -6.24 -25.62
CA HIS A 824 -5.57 -7.19 -26.39
C HIS A 824 -5.64 -8.58 -25.73
N CYS A 825 -5.46 -8.65 -24.40
CA CYS A 825 -5.61 -9.90 -23.66
C CYS A 825 -7.04 -10.46 -23.78
N ARG A 826 -7.24 -11.73 -23.42
CA ARG A 826 -8.54 -12.41 -23.48
C ARG A 826 -9.64 -11.60 -22.79
N ALA A 827 -9.38 -11.08 -21.59
CA ALA A 827 -10.34 -10.27 -20.84
C ALA A 827 -10.73 -8.96 -21.53
N CYS A 828 -9.83 -8.37 -22.34
CA CYS A 828 -10.15 -7.19 -23.15
C CYS A 828 -10.86 -7.56 -24.46
N LYS A 829 -10.54 -8.71 -25.08
CA LYS A 829 -11.20 -9.19 -26.30
C LYS A 829 -12.64 -9.63 -26.04
N GLU A 830 -12.86 -10.37 -24.95
CA GLU A 830 -14.17 -10.88 -24.53
C GLU A 830 -14.95 -9.90 -23.63
N ASP A 831 -14.36 -8.74 -23.31
CA ASP A 831 -14.92 -7.71 -22.43
C ASP A 831 -15.49 -8.27 -21.12
N PHE A 832 -14.59 -8.89 -20.32
CA PHE A 832 -14.99 -9.50 -19.05
C PHE A 832 -15.71 -8.49 -18.13
N PRO A 833 -16.81 -8.91 -17.48
CA PRO A 833 -17.53 -8.11 -16.50
C PRO A 833 -16.67 -7.85 -15.27
N LEU A 834 -17.01 -6.79 -14.52
CA LEU A 834 -16.41 -6.53 -13.22
C LEU A 834 -16.85 -7.61 -12.22
N TYR A 835 -16.08 -7.78 -11.16
CA TYR A 835 -16.37 -8.76 -10.10
C TYR A 835 -17.79 -8.62 -9.54
N LEU A 836 -18.22 -7.37 -9.30
CA LEU A 836 -19.54 -7.05 -8.75
C LEU A 836 -20.68 -7.26 -9.74
N ASP A 837 -20.38 -7.30 -11.05
CA ASP A 837 -21.38 -7.51 -12.10
C ASP A 837 -21.63 -8.99 -12.38
N ILE A 838 -20.78 -9.89 -11.85
CA ILE A 838 -21.00 -11.33 -11.95
C ILE A 838 -22.12 -11.70 -10.97
N PRO A 839 -23.24 -12.31 -11.40
CA PRO A 839 -24.35 -12.62 -10.51
C PRO A 839 -23.95 -13.65 -9.43
N SER A 840 -24.17 -13.33 -8.16
CA SER A 840 -23.81 -14.21 -7.03
C SER A 840 -24.61 -15.51 -6.98
N ASN A 841 -25.73 -15.60 -7.71
CA ASN A 841 -26.58 -16.79 -7.83
C ASN A 841 -26.41 -17.52 -9.17
N ALA A 842 -25.46 -17.10 -10.01
CA ALA A 842 -25.17 -17.81 -11.26
C ALA A 842 -24.73 -19.26 -10.95
N SER A 843 -25.05 -20.20 -11.84
CA SER A 843 -24.45 -21.53 -11.79
C SER A 843 -23.13 -21.51 -12.56
N PRO A 844 -22.08 -22.24 -12.12
CA PRO A 844 -20.82 -22.30 -12.85
C PRO A 844 -21.06 -22.93 -14.22
N VAL A 845 -20.47 -22.32 -15.25
CA VAL A 845 -20.47 -22.89 -16.60
C VAL A 845 -19.30 -23.86 -16.69
N PHE A 846 -19.57 -25.15 -16.71
CA PHE A 846 -18.52 -26.16 -16.84
C PHE A 846 -17.87 -26.14 -18.22
N LYS A 847 -16.59 -26.50 -18.30
CA LYS A 847 -15.87 -26.69 -19.56
C LYS A 847 -15.39 -28.12 -19.73
N CYS A 848 -15.16 -28.49 -20.98
CA CYS A 848 -14.56 -29.76 -21.31
C CYS A 848 -13.08 -29.79 -20.92
N GLN A 849 -12.66 -30.83 -20.19
CA GLN A 849 -11.28 -31.02 -19.76
C GLN A 849 -10.29 -31.26 -20.91
N SER A 850 -10.76 -31.67 -22.10
CA SER A 850 -9.90 -31.88 -23.27
C SER A 850 -9.87 -30.69 -24.24
N CYS A 851 -11.05 -30.12 -24.52
CA CYS A 851 -11.24 -29.13 -25.59
C CYS A 851 -11.37 -27.69 -25.04
N CYS A 852 -11.48 -27.52 -23.72
CA CYS A 852 -11.68 -26.28 -22.95
C CYS A 852 -12.88 -25.40 -23.34
N ILE A 853 -13.78 -25.90 -24.20
CA ILE A 853 -15.01 -25.16 -24.57
C ILE A 853 -16.11 -25.36 -23.51
N PRO A 854 -17.05 -24.41 -23.39
CA PRO A 854 -18.20 -24.54 -22.51
C PRO A 854 -19.05 -25.79 -22.82
N LEU A 855 -19.45 -26.51 -21.77
CA LEU A 855 -20.37 -27.64 -21.85
C LEU A 855 -21.81 -27.15 -21.73
N SER A 856 -22.67 -27.58 -22.66
CA SER A 856 -24.10 -27.27 -22.63
C SER A 856 -24.85 -28.35 -21.85
N ILE A 857 -25.81 -27.95 -21.02
CA ILE A 857 -26.70 -28.89 -20.31
C ILE A 857 -27.73 -29.42 -21.33
N LYS A 858 -27.77 -30.74 -21.54
CA LYS A 858 -28.89 -31.38 -22.23
C LYS A 858 -29.87 -31.91 -21.18
N ASN A 859 -31.06 -31.30 -21.10
CA ASN A 859 -32.14 -31.72 -20.19
C ASN A 859 -32.91 -32.96 -20.69
N GLU A 860 -32.20 -33.97 -21.22
CA GLU A 860 -32.82 -35.19 -21.75
C GLU A 860 -32.40 -36.42 -20.92
N GLY A 861 -32.83 -36.47 -19.65
CA GLY A 861 -32.63 -37.65 -18.78
C GLY A 861 -32.72 -37.37 -17.28
N LYS A 862 -32.83 -38.44 -16.47
CA LYS A 862 -32.81 -38.37 -14.98
C LYS A 862 -31.45 -37.95 -14.40
N VAL A 863 -30.39 -37.92 -15.21
CA VAL A 863 -29.03 -37.48 -14.82
C VAL A 863 -28.54 -36.48 -15.88
N PRO A 864 -28.20 -35.24 -15.52
CA PRO A 864 -27.69 -34.25 -16.47
C PRO A 864 -26.29 -34.66 -16.94
N SER A 865 -26.18 -35.07 -18.20
CA SER A 865 -24.91 -35.36 -18.87
C SER A 865 -24.67 -34.35 -19.99
N SER A 866 -23.39 -34.12 -20.33
CA SER A 866 -23.00 -33.25 -21.44
C SER A 866 -21.98 -33.93 -22.34
N VAL A 867 -22.00 -33.61 -23.63
CA VAL A 867 -21.01 -34.07 -24.61
C VAL A 867 -20.35 -32.84 -25.21
N CYS A 868 -19.01 -32.73 -25.14
CA CYS A 868 -18.28 -31.60 -25.76
C CYS A 868 -18.64 -31.57 -27.25
N SER A 869 -19.14 -30.43 -27.73
CA SER A 869 -19.55 -30.25 -29.12
C SER A 869 -18.37 -30.35 -30.11
N LYS A 870 -17.12 -30.22 -29.63
CA LYS A 870 -15.89 -30.26 -30.44
C LYS A 870 -15.17 -31.62 -30.42
N CYS A 871 -14.96 -32.22 -29.24
CA CYS A 871 -14.19 -33.47 -29.10
C CYS A 871 -15.06 -34.70 -28.81
N HIS A 872 -16.37 -34.51 -28.62
CA HIS A 872 -17.34 -35.57 -28.33
C HIS A 872 -17.09 -36.38 -27.04
N CYS A 873 -16.19 -35.92 -26.17
CA CYS A 873 -16.05 -36.48 -24.82
C CYS A 873 -17.34 -36.26 -24.01
N SER A 874 -17.75 -37.31 -23.29
CA SER A 874 -18.93 -37.29 -22.41
C SER A 874 -18.53 -36.96 -20.98
N TYR A 875 -19.35 -36.17 -20.31
CA TYR A 875 -19.14 -35.68 -18.95
C TYR A 875 -20.41 -35.87 -18.10
N ASP A 876 -20.21 -36.32 -16.87
CA ASP A 876 -21.24 -36.32 -15.84
C ASP A 876 -21.22 -34.96 -15.11
N LEU A 877 -22.20 -34.10 -15.43
CA LEU A 877 -22.25 -32.76 -14.84
C LEU A 877 -22.61 -32.79 -13.35
N TRP A 878 -23.27 -33.86 -12.88
CA TRP A 878 -23.60 -34.02 -11.46
C TRP A 878 -22.35 -34.35 -10.65
N GLN A 879 -21.51 -35.26 -11.16
CA GLN A 879 -20.23 -35.57 -10.53
C GLN A 879 -19.28 -34.36 -10.53
N MET A 880 -19.20 -33.62 -11.64
CA MET A 880 -18.39 -32.39 -11.71
C MET A 880 -18.88 -31.35 -10.69
N ARG A 881 -20.19 -31.19 -10.55
CA ARG A 881 -20.80 -30.29 -9.58
C ARG A 881 -20.53 -30.71 -8.14
N ALA A 882 -20.74 -31.99 -7.81
CA ALA A 882 -20.48 -32.51 -6.47
C ALA A 882 -19.00 -32.33 -6.08
N THR A 883 -18.08 -32.62 -7.00
CA THR A 883 -16.63 -32.42 -6.79
C THR A 883 -16.28 -30.96 -6.53
N LEU A 884 -16.91 -30.03 -7.27
CA LEU A 884 -16.72 -28.60 -7.05
C LEU A 884 -17.30 -28.15 -5.71
N GLU A 885 -18.50 -28.60 -5.34
CA GLU A 885 -19.15 -28.28 -4.06
C GLU A 885 -18.33 -28.76 -2.85
N ASP A 886 -17.80 -29.98 -2.88
CA ASP A 886 -16.90 -30.51 -1.85
C ASP A 886 -15.65 -29.64 -1.68
N SER A 887 -15.06 -29.21 -2.80
CA SER A 887 -13.87 -28.36 -2.78
C SER A 887 -14.18 -26.94 -2.30
N THR A 888 -15.33 -26.37 -2.67
CA THR A 888 -15.79 -25.06 -2.19
C THR A 888 -15.99 -25.07 -0.67
N GLN A 889 -16.52 -26.16 -0.10
CA GLN A 889 -16.67 -26.27 1.35
C GLN A 889 -15.32 -26.22 2.09
N LEU A 890 -14.31 -26.91 1.57
CA LEU A 890 -12.95 -26.85 2.12
C LEU A 890 -12.32 -25.46 1.95
N PHE A 891 -12.57 -24.82 0.80
CA PHE A 891 -12.13 -23.45 0.54
C PHE A 891 -12.72 -22.47 1.56
N GLU A 892 -14.01 -22.53 1.84
CA GLU A 892 -14.67 -21.66 2.83
C GLU A 892 -14.10 -21.87 4.25
N GLN A 893 -13.89 -23.12 4.66
CA GLN A 893 -13.25 -23.43 5.95
C GLN A 893 -11.81 -22.88 6.04
N ALA A 894 -11.05 -22.96 4.94
CA ALA A 894 -9.71 -22.40 4.88
C ALA A 894 -9.71 -20.87 4.89
N ILE A 895 -10.72 -20.22 4.29
CA ILE A 895 -10.92 -18.77 4.40
C ILE A 895 -11.17 -18.38 5.85
N ASP A 896 -12.04 -19.10 6.57
CA ASP A 896 -12.30 -18.82 7.99
C ASP A 896 -11.02 -18.97 8.83
N ALA A 897 -10.22 -20.00 8.57
CA ALA A 897 -8.94 -20.20 9.25
C ALA A 897 -7.94 -19.07 8.93
N LEU A 898 -7.85 -18.62 7.68
CA LEU A 898 -7.02 -17.48 7.30
C LEU A 898 -7.51 -16.18 7.97
N LEU A 899 -8.81 -15.92 7.96
CA LEU A 899 -9.37 -14.67 8.45
C LEU A 899 -9.38 -14.55 9.98
N LEU A 900 -9.57 -15.67 10.68
CA LEU A 900 -9.66 -15.71 12.14
C LEU A 900 -8.31 -15.98 12.82
N LYS A 901 -7.40 -16.68 12.15
CA LYS A 901 -6.15 -17.17 12.76
C LYS A 901 -4.90 -16.84 11.96
N ALA A 902 -5.01 -16.18 10.79
CA ALA A 902 -3.90 -15.93 9.87
C ALA A 902 -3.01 -17.18 9.63
N ASP A 903 -3.60 -18.38 9.67
CA ASP A 903 -2.91 -19.64 9.44
C ASP A 903 -2.65 -19.81 7.94
N VAL A 904 -1.42 -19.50 7.50
CA VAL A 904 -1.05 -19.57 6.09
C VAL A 904 -0.56 -20.97 5.68
N GLU A 905 0.22 -21.65 6.54
CA GLU A 905 0.85 -22.93 6.17
C GLU A 905 -0.19 -24.02 5.91
N GLY A 906 -1.29 -24.05 6.68
CA GLY A 906 -2.37 -25.02 6.48
C GLY A 906 -3.35 -24.67 5.35
N THR A 907 -3.60 -23.38 5.12
CA THR A 907 -4.67 -22.93 4.21
C THR A 907 -4.23 -22.76 2.76
N LEU A 908 -2.96 -22.38 2.52
CA LEU A 908 -2.45 -22.12 1.17
C LEU A 908 -2.54 -23.36 0.26
N SER A 909 -2.28 -24.57 0.77
CA SER A 909 -2.39 -25.80 -0.03
C SER A 909 -3.84 -26.09 -0.44
N VAL A 910 -4.81 -25.74 0.41
CA VAL A 910 -6.24 -25.88 0.11
C VAL A 910 -6.63 -24.92 -1.00
N PHE A 911 -6.23 -23.65 -0.89
CA PHE A 911 -6.51 -22.65 -1.93
C PHE A 911 -5.89 -23.00 -3.28
N ILE A 912 -4.62 -23.43 -3.31
CA ILE A 912 -3.97 -23.89 -4.54
C ILE A 912 -4.73 -25.06 -5.16
N SER A 913 -5.15 -26.03 -4.35
CA SER A 913 -5.90 -27.20 -4.83
C SER A 913 -7.27 -26.82 -5.38
N HIS A 914 -7.99 -25.93 -4.70
CA HIS A 914 -9.29 -25.41 -5.15
C HIS A 914 -9.17 -24.62 -6.46
N LEU A 915 -8.16 -23.75 -6.58
CA LEU A 915 -7.95 -22.97 -7.81
C LEU A 915 -7.58 -23.87 -8.99
N ARG A 916 -6.79 -24.93 -8.78
CA ARG A 916 -6.51 -25.93 -9.83
C ARG A 916 -7.78 -26.63 -10.30
N LEU A 917 -8.67 -26.98 -9.39
CA LEU A 917 -9.97 -27.58 -9.73
C LEU A 917 -10.86 -26.61 -10.52
N LEU A 918 -10.91 -25.34 -10.12
CA LEU A 918 -11.65 -24.31 -10.87
C LEU A 918 -11.07 -24.11 -12.28
N GLU A 919 -9.74 -24.08 -12.41
CA GLU A 919 -9.04 -24.03 -13.69
C GLU A 919 -9.34 -25.23 -14.59
N GLU A 920 -9.63 -26.39 -14.00
CA GLU A 920 -9.96 -27.60 -14.76
C GLU A 920 -11.42 -27.61 -15.18
N LEU A 921 -12.34 -27.31 -14.26
CA LEU A 921 -13.77 -27.56 -14.43
C LEU A 921 -14.56 -26.36 -14.95
N VAL A 922 -14.16 -25.13 -14.65
CA VAL A 922 -15.04 -23.94 -14.77
C VAL A 922 -14.58 -22.98 -15.87
N CYS A 923 -15.53 -22.46 -16.64
CA CYS A 923 -15.33 -21.35 -17.56
C CYS A 923 -15.18 -20.04 -16.80
N ARG A 924 -14.28 -19.19 -17.27
CA ARG A 924 -14.16 -17.81 -16.77
C ARG A 924 -14.98 -16.85 -17.63
N PRO A 925 -15.47 -15.72 -17.06
CA PRO A 925 -15.26 -15.21 -15.69
C PRO A 925 -16.09 -15.96 -14.61
N TRP A 926 -15.56 -16.11 -13.39
CA TRP A 926 -16.25 -16.71 -12.25
C TRP A 926 -15.84 -16.07 -10.92
N GLN A 927 -16.76 -15.82 -9.99
CA GLN A 927 -16.45 -15.11 -8.73
C GLN A 927 -15.51 -15.90 -7.82
N ASP A 928 -15.77 -17.18 -7.57
CA ASP A 928 -14.94 -17.96 -6.63
C ASP A 928 -13.50 -18.12 -7.13
N TYR A 929 -13.31 -18.06 -8.45
CA TYR A 929 -11.99 -18.01 -9.05
C TYR A 929 -11.21 -16.77 -8.58
N ASN A 930 -11.83 -15.59 -8.67
CA ASN A 930 -11.21 -14.35 -8.22
C ASN A 930 -10.98 -14.37 -6.70
N LYS A 931 -11.96 -14.83 -5.91
CA LYS A 931 -11.82 -14.96 -4.45
C LYS A 931 -10.64 -15.86 -4.07
N CYS A 932 -10.51 -17.00 -4.73
CA CYS A 932 -9.45 -17.95 -4.46
C CYS A 932 -8.07 -17.38 -4.85
N GLN A 933 -7.96 -16.69 -5.98
CA GLN A 933 -6.73 -15.98 -6.35
C GLN A 933 -6.33 -14.91 -5.31
N GLU A 934 -7.28 -14.11 -4.82
CA GLU A 934 -6.99 -13.10 -3.79
C GLU A 934 -6.60 -13.74 -2.45
N ALA A 935 -7.22 -14.84 -2.04
CA ALA A 935 -6.83 -15.59 -0.84
C ALA A 935 -5.39 -16.12 -0.92
N ILE A 936 -4.99 -16.64 -2.09
CA ILE A 936 -3.61 -17.07 -2.34
C ILE A 936 -2.64 -15.88 -2.28
N LYS A 937 -2.98 -14.74 -2.89
CA LYS A 937 -2.16 -13.53 -2.82
C LYS A 937 -1.98 -13.04 -1.39
N GLN A 938 -3.06 -13.04 -0.60
CA GLN A 938 -3.02 -12.66 0.81
C GLN A 938 -2.07 -13.56 1.62
N CYS A 939 -2.14 -14.87 1.41
CA CYS A 939 -1.20 -15.83 2.00
C CYS A 939 0.26 -15.47 1.65
N TYR A 940 0.56 -15.22 0.38
CA TYR A 940 1.91 -14.84 -0.06
C TYR A 940 2.39 -13.50 0.50
N SER A 941 1.47 -12.56 0.71
CA SER A 941 1.78 -11.27 1.34
C SER A 941 2.11 -11.44 2.83
N ILE A 942 1.35 -12.26 3.57
CA ILE A 942 1.64 -12.59 4.97
C ILE A 942 3.00 -13.30 5.09
N MET A 943 3.32 -14.20 4.16
CA MET A 943 4.62 -14.88 4.12
C MET A 943 5.78 -13.97 3.70
N GLY A 944 5.52 -12.80 3.14
CA GLY A 944 6.53 -11.89 2.60
C GLY A 944 6.78 -10.69 3.51
N ASN A 945 6.79 -9.50 2.92
CA ASN A 945 6.79 -8.24 3.64
C ASN A 945 5.44 -8.04 4.32
N CYS A 946 5.39 -8.32 5.62
CA CYS A 946 4.19 -8.17 6.44
C CYS A 946 4.53 -7.46 7.75
N HIS A 947 3.70 -6.48 8.12
CA HIS A 947 3.73 -5.81 9.40
C HIS A 947 2.37 -5.99 10.10
N VAL A 948 2.40 -6.59 11.29
CA VAL A 948 1.22 -6.68 12.16
C VAL A 948 0.93 -5.32 12.80
N LEU A 949 -0.29 -4.82 12.61
CA LEU A 949 -0.78 -3.63 13.29
C LEU A 949 -1.16 -3.98 14.74
N ASN A 950 -0.58 -3.25 15.68
CA ASN A 950 -0.87 -3.37 17.12
C ASN A 950 -2.11 -2.57 17.53
#